data_AF-A0A093IV62-F1
#
_entry.id   AF-A0A093IV62-F1
#
_cell.length_a   1.000
_cell.length_b   1.000
_cell.length_c   1.000
_cell.angle_alpha   90.00
_cell.angle_beta   90.00
_cell.angle_gamma   90.00
#
_symmetry.space_group_name_H-M   'P 1'
#
loop_
_entity.id
_entity.type
_entity.pdbx_description
1 polymer ?
#
loop_
_entity_poly.entity_id
_entity_poly.type
_entity_poly.pdbx_seq_one_letter_code
_entity_poly.pdbx_strand_id
1 'polypeptide(L)'
;KTEVIEEAFPGMFMDTPEDERTKLISCLGAFRQFWSSLSQESHEQCVQWIVRFIHSQHSPKRISFLYDCLAMAVETGLLPPRMVCESLINSDSLEWERTQLWALTFKLVRKIIGGVDYKGVRDLLKVILEKILTIPNTVSSAVVQQLLAAREVVAYILERNACLLPAYFAVTEIRKLYPEGKLPHWLLGNLVSDFVDTFRPTARINSICGRCSLLPVVNNSGAMCNSWKLDPTTLRFPLKGLLPYDKDLFEPQTALLRYVLEQPYSRDMVCNMLGLNKQHKQRCPVLEDQLVDLVVYAMERSETEEKFDDGGTSQLLWQHLSSQLIFFVLFQFASFPHMVLSLHQKLAGRGLIKGRDHLMWVLLQFISGSIQKNALADFLPVMKLFDLLYPEKECIPVPDINKPQSTHAFAMTCIWIHLNRKAHSDNSKLQIPIPHSLKLHHEFLQQSLRNKNLQMNDYKIALLCNAYSTNSECFTLPMGVLVETIYGNGNMRIPLPGTNCMASGSITPLPMNLLDSLTVHAKMSLIHSIATRVIKLAHAKSSVALAPALVETYSRLLVYMEIESLGIKGFISQLLPTVFKSHAWGILHTLLEMFSYRMHHIQPHYRVQLLSHLHSLAAVPQTNQNQLHLCVESTALRLITALGSSEVQPQFTRFLSDPKTVLSAESEELNRALILTLARATHVTDFFTGSDSIQGTWCKDILQTIMSFTPHNWASHTLSCFPAPLQVFFKQNNVPQESRFNLKKNVEEEYRKWKSMTDENDIITYFSMQHSPLLFLCLLWKMLLETDHINQIGYRVLERIGARALVAHVRTFADFLVYEFSTSAGGQQLNKCIEILNDMVWKYNIVTLDRLILCLAMRSHEGNEAQVCYFIIQLLLLKPNDFRNRVSDFVKENSPEHWLQNDWHTKHMSYHKKYPEKLYFEGLAEQVNPPVQIQPQYLPIYFGNVCLRFLPVFDIVIHRFLELLPVSKSLETLLDHLGGLYKFHDRPVTYLYNTLHYYERHLRERTNLKRKLVHAIIGSLKDNRPLGWCLSDTYLKCAMNAREENPWIPDDAYYCKLIGRLVDNI
;
A
#
# COMPACT_ATOMS: atom_id res chain seq x y z
N LYS A 1 -64.24 -38.96 28.16
CA LYS A 1 -65.37 -39.84 28.52
C LYS A 1 -66.58 -39.02 28.94
N THR A 2 -66.43 -38.06 29.86
CA THR A 2 -67.47 -37.11 30.29
C THR A 2 -68.14 -36.37 29.12
N GLU A 3 -67.36 -35.80 28.20
CA GLU A 3 -67.93 -35.06 27.06
C GLU A 3 -68.80 -35.90 26.12
N VAL A 4 -68.54 -37.21 25.98
CA VAL A 4 -69.34 -38.08 25.12
C VAL A 4 -70.73 -38.33 25.71
N ILE A 5 -70.83 -38.29 27.04
CA ILE A 5 -72.09 -38.48 27.78
C ILE A 5 -72.89 -37.18 27.72
N GLU A 6 -72.23 -36.03 27.86
CA GLU A 6 -72.86 -34.71 27.72
C GLU A 6 -73.35 -34.44 26.28
N GLU A 7 -72.59 -34.80 25.24
CA GLU A 7 -73.06 -34.68 23.84
C GLU A 7 -74.25 -35.60 23.55
N ALA A 8 -74.33 -36.76 24.22
CA ALA A 8 -75.45 -37.69 24.06
C ALA A 8 -76.73 -37.24 24.81
N PHE A 9 -76.60 -36.41 25.84
CA PHE A 9 -77.71 -35.92 26.68
C PHE A 9 -77.65 -34.39 26.89
N PRO A 10 -77.76 -33.56 25.82
CA PRO A 10 -77.67 -32.11 25.96
C PRO A 10 -78.87 -31.54 26.75
N GLY A 11 -78.63 -30.55 27.61
CA GLY A 11 -79.69 -29.80 28.32
C GLY A 11 -80.13 -30.38 29.67
N MET A 12 -79.42 -31.36 30.24
CA MET A 12 -79.74 -31.93 31.56
C MET A 12 -79.17 -31.14 32.75
N PHE A 13 -78.17 -30.27 32.54
CA PHE A 13 -77.44 -29.58 33.61
C PHE A 13 -76.94 -28.16 33.25
N MET A 14 -77.41 -27.56 32.14
CA MET A 14 -76.94 -26.26 31.63
C MET A 14 -78.14 -25.38 31.27
N ASP A 15 -78.40 -24.31 32.03
CA ASP A 15 -79.61 -23.46 31.90
C ASP A 15 -79.30 -22.04 31.36
N THR A 16 -78.02 -21.60 31.30
CA THR A 16 -77.65 -20.26 30.81
C THR A 16 -76.33 -20.20 30.03
N PRO A 17 -76.12 -19.22 29.13
CA PRO A 17 -74.90 -19.10 28.33
C PRO A 17 -73.60 -18.80 29.11
N GLU A 18 -73.65 -18.42 30.41
CA GLU A 18 -72.46 -18.37 31.28
C GLU A 18 -71.91 -19.76 31.64
N ASP A 19 -72.68 -20.83 31.38
CA ASP A 19 -72.34 -22.20 31.76
C ASP A 19 -71.21 -22.81 30.92
N GLU A 20 -70.97 -22.37 29.69
CA GLU A 20 -69.93 -22.95 28.82
C GLU A 20 -68.50 -22.67 29.34
N ARG A 21 -68.26 -21.48 29.89
CA ARG A 21 -66.96 -21.16 30.52
C ARG A 21 -66.74 -22.02 31.77
N THR A 22 -67.77 -22.14 32.60
CA THR A 22 -67.74 -22.91 33.85
C THR A 22 -67.60 -24.41 33.56
N LYS A 23 -68.23 -24.92 32.50
CA LYS A 23 -68.07 -26.29 31.99
C LYS A 23 -66.62 -26.60 31.63
N LEU A 24 -65.97 -25.74 30.86
CA LEU A 24 -64.57 -25.92 30.46
C LEU A 24 -63.63 -25.89 31.68
N ILE A 25 -63.85 -24.97 32.62
CA ILE A 25 -63.07 -24.89 33.87
C ILE A 25 -63.27 -26.15 34.72
N SER A 26 -64.51 -26.64 34.84
CA SER A 26 -64.85 -27.87 35.57
C SER A 26 -64.18 -29.10 34.95
N CYS A 27 -64.17 -29.22 33.62
CA CYS A 27 -63.50 -30.29 32.89
C CYS A 27 -61.98 -30.31 33.13
N LEU A 28 -61.38 -29.14 33.39
CA LEU A 28 -59.96 -29.00 33.71
C LEU A 28 -59.65 -29.21 35.20
N GLY A 29 -60.65 -29.39 36.09
CA GLY A 29 -60.47 -29.44 37.53
C GLY A 29 -59.50 -30.53 37.99
N ALA A 30 -59.65 -31.76 37.47
CA ALA A 30 -58.74 -32.87 37.77
C ALA A 30 -57.32 -32.62 37.19
N PHE A 31 -57.25 -32.04 35.99
CA PHE A 31 -55.97 -31.69 35.37
C PHE A 31 -55.23 -30.59 36.15
N ARG A 32 -55.95 -29.60 36.69
CA ARG A 32 -55.39 -28.53 37.51
C ARG A 32 -54.70 -29.08 38.76
N GLN A 33 -55.33 -30.03 39.46
CA GLN A 33 -54.73 -30.70 40.61
C GLN A 33 -53.47 -31.47 40.21
N PHE A 34 -53.54 -32.25 39.12
CA PHE A 34 -52.39 -32.96 38.58
C PHE A 34 -51.23 -32.03 38.20
N TRP A 35 -51.51 -30.96 37.45
CA TRP A 35 -50.52 -29.97 37.01
C TRP A 35 -49.78 -29.32 38.19
N SER A 36 -50.51 -28.98 39.27
CA SER A 36 -49.91 -28.40 40.48
C SER A 36 -48.95 -29.34 41.22
N SER A 37 -49.06 -30.65 41.00
CA SER A 37 -48.17 -31.66 41.59
C SER A 37 -46.89 -31.90 40.79
N LEU A 38 -46.79 -31.36 39.57
CA LEU A 38 -45.65 -31.56 38.68
C LEU A 38 -44.55 -30.51 38.89
N SER A 39 -43.29 -30.94 38.80
CA SER A 39 -42.13 -30.04 38.71
C SER A 39 -42.12 -29.28 37.38
N GLN A 40 -41.49 -28.11 37.34
CA GLN A 40 -41.36 -27.30 36.12
C GLN A 40 -40.67 -28.04 34.97
N GLU A 41 -39.72 -28.94 35.27
CA GLU A 41 -39.04 -29.78 34.28
C GLU A 41 -40.01 -30.76 33.57
N SER A 42 -41.09 -31.16 34.25
CA SER A 42 -42.08 -32.10 33.71
C SER A 42 -43.20 -31.41 32.91
N HIS A 43 -43.28 -30.08 32.97
CA HIS A 43 -44.35 -29.29 32.35
C HIS A 43 -44.35 -29.42 30.83
N GLU A 44 -43.17 -29.34 30.21
CA GLU A 44 -43.04 -29.44 28.75
C GLU A 44 -43.46 -30.82 28.24
N GLN A 45 -42.96 -31.89 28.88
CA GLN A 45 -43.31 -33.27 28.51
C GLN A 45 -44.81 -33.54 28.66
N CYS A 46 -45.43 -32.98 29.71
CA CYS A 46 -46.87 -33.10 29.93
C CYS A 46 -47.67 -32.40 28.82
N VAL A 47 -47.33 -31.16 28.46
CA VAL A 47 -48.01 -30.42 27.38
C VAL A 47 -47.82 -31.11 26.03
N GLN A 48 -46.61 -31.59 25.71
CA GLN A 48 -46.35 -32.36 24.49
C GLN A 48 -47.21 -33.62 24.41
N TRP A 49 -47.38 -34.34 25.53
CA TRP A 49 -48.24 -35.52 25.58
C TRP A 49 -49.70 -35.17 25.32
N ILE A 50 -50.20 -34.08 25.94
CA ILE A 50 -51.58 -33.59 25.72
C ILE A 50 -51.80 -33.27 24.25
N VAL A 51 -50.86 -32.57 23.60
CA VAL A 51 -50.95 -32.24 22.18
C VAL A 51 -50.96 -33.50 21.31
N ARG A 52 -50.06 -34.47 21.57
CA ARG A 52 -50.04 -35.75 20.85
C ARG A 52 -51.35 -36.51 21.00
N PHE A 53 -51.93 -36.52 22.21
CA PHE A 53 -53.22 -37.13 22.47
C PHE A 53 -54.37 -36.46 21.71
N ILE A 54 -54.37 -35.13 21.63
CA ILE A 54 -55.38 -34.40 20.86
C ILE A 54 -55.23 -34.67 19.36
N HIS A 55 -54.01 -34.66 18.84
CA HIS A 55 -53.74 -34.85 17.41
C HIS A 55 -53.99 -36.30 16.94
N SER A 56 -53.99 -37.28 17.85
CA SER A 56 -54.36 -38.68 17.54
C SER A 56 -55.88 -38.91 17.48
N GLN A 57 -56.71 -37.93 17.88
CA GLN A 57 -58.16 -38.06 17.75
C GLN A 57 -58.61 -37.97 16.28
N HIS A 58 -59.66 -38.72 15.93
CA HIS A 58 -60.24 -38.72 14.59
C HIS A 58 -61.45 -37.77 14.44
N SER A 59 -62.16 -37.47 15.52
CA SER A 59 -63.36 -36.61 15.49
C SER A 59 -63.00 -35.12 15.61
N PRO A 60 -63.28 -34.27 14.60
CA PRO A 60 -63.02 -32.83 14.66
C PRO A 60 -63.76 -32.11 15.79
N LYS A 61 -64.98 -32.54 16.13
CA LYS A 61 -65.75 -31.97 17.24
C LYS A 61 -65.04 -32.19 18.57
N ARG A 62 -64.52 -33.40 18.80
CA ARG A 62 -63.76 -33.72 20.01
C ARG A 62 -62.45 -32.93 20.08
N ILE A 63 -61.76 -32.77 18.95
CA ILE A 63 -60.55 -31.93 18.88
C ILE A 63 -60.89 -30.48 19.24
N SER A 64 -61.97 -29.92 18.68
CA SER A 64 -62.42 -28.56 18.99
C SER A 64 -62.69 -28.38 20.47
N PHE A 65 -63.46 -29.28 21.09
CA PHE A 65 -63.73 -29.22 22.53
C PHE A 65 -62.45 -29.28 23.38
N LEU A 66 -61.51 -30.18 23.05
CA LEU A 66 -60.23 -30.28 23.76
C LEU A 66 -59.36 -29.01 23.56
N TYR A 67 -59.46 -28.36 22.41
CA TYR A 67 -58.82 -27.06 22.17
C TYR A 67 -59.47 -25.92 22.93
N ASP A 68 -60.80 -25.92 23.11
CA ASP A 68 -61.48 -24.93 23.96
C ASP A 68 -61.08 -25.11 25.44
N CYS A 69 -60.89 -26.35 25.90
CA CYS A 69 -60.28 -26.66 27.20
C CYS A 69 -58.84 -26.11 27.30
N LEU A 70 -57.99 -26.32 26.28
CA LEU A 70 -56.62 -25.77 26.28
C LEU A 70 -56.62 -24.24 26.27
N ALA A 71 -57.50 -23.60 25.50
CA ALA A 71 -57.64 -22.14 25.49
C ALA A 71 -58.01 -21.61 26.88
N MET A 72 -58.97 -22.24 27.54
CA MET A 72 -59.40 -21.87 28.90
C MET A 72 -58.29 -22.10 29.94
N ALA A 73 -57.49 -23.17 29.80
CA ALA A 73 -56.34 -23.42 30.66
C ALA A 73 -55.27 -22.32 30.52
N VAL A 74 -55.05 -21.79 29.31
CA VAL A 74 -54.13 -20.67 29.09
C VAL A 74 -54.72 -19.35 29.60
N GLU A 75 -55.99 -19.06 29.31
CA GLU A 75 -56.67 -17.83 29.75
C GLU A 75 -56.72 -17.70 31.27
N THR A 76 -56.90 -18.82 31.98
CA THR A 76 -56.88 -18.87 33.46
C THR A 76 -55.48 -18.92 34.06
N GLY A 77 -54.42 -18.84 33.25
CA GLY A 77 -53.02 -18.86 33.69
C GLY A 77 -52.51 -20.22 34.17
N LEU A 78 -53.25 -21.31 33.93
CA LEU A 78 -52.85 -22.67 34.33
C LEU A 78 -51.71 -23.20 33.45
N LEU A 79 -51.78 -22.98 32.13
CA LEU A 79 -50.78 -23.41 31.16
C LEU A 79 -50.06 -22.20 30.52
N PRO A 80 -48.72 -22.24 30.39
CA PRO A 80 -47.98 -21.20 29.69
C PRO A 80 -48.34 -21.17 28.19
N PRO A 81 -48.74 -20.02 27.62
CA PRO A 81 -49.15 -19.91 26.21
C PRO A 81 -48.04 -20.33 25.24
N ARG A 82 -46.78 -20.01 25.57
CA ARG A 82 -45.60 -20.33 24.75
C ARG A 82 -45.45 -21.85 24.55
N MET A 83 -45.44 -22.58 25.66
CA MET A 83 -45.20 -24.03 25.68
C MET A 83 -46.31 -24.79 24.94
N VAL A 84 -47.56 -24.31 25.05
CA VAL A 84 -48.71 -24.84 24.31
C VAL A 84 -48.55 -24.57 22.82
N CYS A 85 -48.24 -23.34 22.41
CA CYS A 85 -48.04 -22.98 20.99
C CYS A 85 -46.88 -23.76 20.35
N GLU A 86 -45.73 -23.85 21.02
CA GLU A 86 -44.55 -24.57 20.53
C GLU A 86 -44.88 -26.05 20.36
N SER A 87 -45.54 -26.69 21.34
CA SER A 87 -45.92 -28.10 21.26
C SER A 87 -46.93 -28.38 20.14
N LEU A 88 -47.90 -27.49 19.93
CA LEU A 88 -48.91 -27.60 18.87
C LEU A 88 -48.27 -27.52 17.48
N ILE A 89 -47.42 -26.53 17.25
CA ILE A 89 -46.83 -26.26 15.92
C ILE A 89 -45.71 -27.26 15.59
N ASN A 90 -44.92 -27.66 16.58
CA ASN A 90 -43.84 -28.64 16.40
C ASN A 90 -44.34 -30.10 16.37
N SER A 91 -45.66 -30.34 16.48
CA SER A 91 -46.20 -31.69 16.38
C SER A 91 -46.00 -32.25 14.97
N ASP A 92 -45.42 -33.45 14.88
CA ASP A 92 -45.26 -34.18 13.61
C ASP A 92 -46.62 -34.54 12.99
N SER A 93 -47.64 -34.76 13.82
CA SER A 93 -49.00 -35.07 13.37
C SER A 93 -49.77 -33.87 12.79
N LEU A 94 -49.20 -32.65 12.88
CA LEU A 94 -49.74 -31.44 12.27
C LEU A 94 -49.21 -31.30 10.84
N GLU A 95 -49.98 -31.83 9.90
CA GLU A 95 -49.74 -31.83 8.46
C GLU A 95 -50.84 -31.05 7.73
N TRP A 96 -50.51 -30.43 6.60
CA TRP A 96 -51.46 -29.63 5.82
C TRP A 96 -52.58 -30.48 5.19
N GLU A 97 -52.31 -31.76 4.92
CA GLU A 97 -53.29 -32.74 4.41
C GLU A 97 -54.41 -33.01 5.42
N ARG A 98 -54.13 -32.87 6.72
CA ARG A 98 -55.13 -32.96 7.79
C ARG A 98 -55.83 -31.61 7.96
N THR A 99 -56.53 -31.18 6.92
CA THR A 99 -57.01 -29.80 6.75
C THR A 99 -57.86 -29.27 7.91
N GLN A 100 -58.71 -30.13 8.49
CA GLN A 100 -59.54 -29.74 9.64
C GLN A 100 -58.74 -29.62 10.94
N LEU A 101 -57.75 -30.51 11.15
CA LEU A 101 -56.83 -30.39 12.29
C LEU A 101 -56.00 -29.10 12.13
N TRP A 102 -55.42 -28.87 10.95
CA TRP A 102 -54.70 -27.65 10.61
C TRP A 102 -55.50 -26.40 10.97
N ALA A 103 -56.73 -26.30 10.46
CA ALA A 103 -57.58 -25.14 10.72
C ALA A 103 -57.87 -24.93 12.21
N LEU A 104 -58.19 -25.99 12.95
CA LEU A 104 -58.49 -25.94 14.37
C LEU A 104 -57.24 -25.56 15.20
N THR A 105 -56.07 -26.13 14.87
CA THR A 105 -54.82 -25.84 15.56
C THR A 105 -54.44 -24.37 15.41
N PHE A 106 -54.45 -23.83 14.19
CA PHE A 106 -54.09 -22.42 13.97
C PHE A 106 -55.13 -21.44 14.52
N LYS A 107 -56.42 -21.82 14.56
CA LYS A 107 -57.44 -21.04 15.29
C LYS A 107 -57.17 -20.98 16.80
N LEU A 108 -56.73 -22.08 17.41
CA LEU A 108 -56.32 -22.07 18.82
C LEU A 108 -55.08 -21.20 19.02
N VAL A 109 -54.03 -21.38 18.22
CA VAL A 109 -52.81 -20.56 18.29
C VAL A 109 -53.14 -19.07 18.18
N ARG A 110 -54.02 -18.67 17.26
CA ARG A 110 -54.48 -17.28 17.11
C ARG A 110 -55.08 -16.69 18.39
N LYS A 111 -55.77 -17.49 19.20
CA LYS A 111 -56.39 -17.04 20.47
C LYS A 111 -55.33 -16.79 21.55
N ILE A 112 -54.34 -17.67 21.67
CA ILE A 112 -53.43 -17.70 22.83
C ILE A 112 -52.06 -17.08 22.59
N ILE A 113 -51.61 -16.95 21.33
CA ILE A 113 -50.26 -16.45 21.00
C ILE A 113 -50.00 -15.03 21.50
N GLY A 114 -51.05 -14.23 21.74
CA GLY A 114 -50.92 -12.88 22.29
C GLY A 114 -50.33 -12.82 23.71
N GLY A 115 -50.36 -13.92 24.46
CA GLY A 115 -49.73 -14.02 25.79
C GLY A 115 -48.27 -14.50 25.77
N VAL A 116 -47.68 -14.72 24.59
CA VAL A 116 -46.29 -15.17 24.44
C VAL A 116 -45.35 -13.96 24.44
N ASP A 117 -44.16 -14.11 25.04
CA ASP A 117 -43.13 -13.07 25.01
C ASP A 117 -42.62 -12.81 23.57
N TYR A 118 -42.15 -11.59 23.30
CA TYR A 118 -41.75 -11.19 21.94
C TYR A 118 -40.67 -12.07 21.29
N LYS A 119 -39.78 -12.72 22.06
CA LYS A 119 -38.79 -13.66 21.52
C LYS A 119 -39.46 -14.98 21.16
N GLY A 120 -40.35 -15.49 22.03
CA GLY A 120 -41.17 -16.65 21.75
C GLY A 120 -42.06 -16.46 20.52
N VAL A 121 -42.68 -15.28 20.35
CA VAL A 121 -43.48 -14.97 19.15
C VAL A 121 -42.62 -14.99 17.88
N ARG A 122 -41.38 -14.50 17.93
CA ARG A 122 -40.43 -14.60 16.82
C ARG A 122 -40.09 -16.07 16.49
N ASP A 123 -39.80 -16.87 17.52
CA ASP A 123 -39.46 -18.29 17.34
C ASP A 123 -40.64 -19.05 16.71
N LEU A 124 -41.86 -18.77 17.19
CA LEU A 124 -43.11 -19.30 16.63
C LEU A 124 -43.36 -18.82 15.19
N LEU A 125 -43.12 -17.54 14.88
CA LEU A 125 -43.25 -17.02 13.51
C LEU A 125 -42.41 -17.82 12.52
N LYS A 126 -41.16 -18.13 12.88
CA LYS A 126 -40.27 -18.93 12.02
C LYS A 126 -40.88 -20.31 11.73
N VAL A 127 -41.26 -21.07 12.76
CA VAL A 127 -41.78 -22.44 12.57
C VAL A 127 -43.14 -22.46 11.87
N ILE A 128 -43.98 -21.44 12.08
CA ILE A 128 -45.26 -21.29 11.37
C ILE A 128 -45.00 -21.06 9.87
N LEU A 129 -44.06 -20.17 9.53
CA LEU A 129 -43.68 -19.93 8.13
C LEU A 129 -43.06 -21.18 7.48
N GLU A 130 -42.25 -21.94 8.21
CA GLU A 130 -41.71 -23.23 7.76
C GLU A 130 -42.81 -24.26 7.50
N LYS A 131 -43.80 -24.39 8.41
CA LYS A 131 -44.96 -25.26 8.20
C LYS A 131 -45.79 -24.84 6.99
N ILE A 132 -46.03 -23.54 6.78
CA ILE A 132 -46.72 -23.03 5.60
C ILE A 132 -45.96 -23.38 4.32
N LEU A 133 -44.62 -23.36 4.35
CA LEU A 133 -43.78 -23.69 3.20
C LEU A 133 -43.86 -25.18 2.79
N THR A 134 -44.37 -26.06 3.65
CA THR A 134 -44.60 -27.49 3.31
C THR A 134 -45.80 -27.72 2.40
N ILE A 135 -46.69 -26.72 2.27
CA ILE A 135 -47.88 -26.80 1.41
C ILE A 135 -47.42 -26.68 -0.06
N PRO A 136 -47.89 -27.53 -0.97
CA PRO A 136 -47.54 -27.41 -2.38
C PRO A 136 -48.18 -26.17 -3.03
N ASN A 137 -47.63 -25.74 -4.17
CA ASN A 137 -48.15 -24.61 -4.94
C ASN A 137 -49.56 -24.84 -5.50
N THR A 138 -49.98 -26.10 -5.63
CA THR A 138 -51.30 -26.49 -6.15
C THR A 138 -52.01 -27.39 -5.14
N VAL A 139 -53.17 -26.95 -4.66
CA VAL A 139 -54.03 -27.69 -3.73
C VAL A 139 -55.48 -27.64 -4.21
N SER A 140 -56.33 -28.50 -3.65
CA SER A 140 -57.77 -28.46 -3.91
C SER A 140 -58.38 -27.12 -3.44
N SER A 141 -59.27 -26.54 -4.26
CA SER A 141 -59.96 -25.29 -3.90
C SER A 141 -60.78 -25.42 -2.61
N ALA A 142 -61.27 -26.62 -2.30
CA ALA A 142 -62.08 -26.89 -1.12
C ALA A 142 -61.33 -26.71 0.20
N VAL A 143 -60.00 -26.87 0.19
CA VAL A 143 -59.18 -26.86 1.43
C VAL A 143 -58.56 -25.50 1.72
N VAL A 144 -58.63 -24.56 0.77
CA VAL A 144 -57.98 -23.24 0.88
C VAL A 144 -58.46 -22.48 2.12
N GLN A 145 -59.77 -22.45 2.39
CA GLN A 145 -60.34 -21.76 3.55
C GLN A 145 -59.84 -22.35 4.88
N GLN A 146 -59.60 -23.66 4.93
CA GLN A 146 -59.05 -24.32 6.11
C GLN A 146 -57.57 -23.99 6.29
N LEU A 147 -56.81 -23.96 5.20
CA LEU A 147 -55.38 -23.63 5.23
C LEU A 147 -55.13 -22.16 5.63
N LEU A 148 -56.01 -21.24 5.23
CA LEU A 148 -55.94 -19.81 5.55
C LEU A 148 -55.95 -19.51 7.06
N ALA A 149 -56.38 -20.45 7.92
CA ALA A 149 -56.28 -20.28 9.37
C ALA A 149 -54.83 -19.97 9.84
N ALA A 150 -53.82 -20.55 9.18
CA ALA A 150 -52.42 -20.27 9.47
C ALA A 150 -52.00 -18.85 9.05
N ARG A 151 -52.54 -18.37 7.92
CA ARG A 151 -52.33 -17.00 7.43
C ARG A 151 -52.82 -15.96 8.45
N GLU A 152 -53.96 -16.22 9.11
CA GLU A 152 -54.50 -15.30 10.12
C GLU A 152 -53.63 -15.19 11.37
N VAL A 153 -52.92 -16.26 11.75
CA VAL A 153 -51.90 -16.20 12.80
C VAL A 153 -50.73 -15.33 12.36
N VAL A 154 -50.22 -15.53 11.14
CA VAL A 154 -49.15 -14.69 10.59
C VAL A 154 -49.60 -13.23 10.52
N ALA A 155 -50.81 -12.95 10.05
CA ALA A 155 -51.35 -11.59 9.99
C ALA A 155 -51.39 -10.94 11.37
N TYR A 156 -51.80 -11.68 12.40
CA TYR A 156 -51.80 -11.18 13.77
C TYR A 156 -50.41 -10.93 14.35
N ILE A 157 -49.43 -11.78 14.03
CA ILE A 157 -48.03 -11.56 14.41
C ILE A 157 -47.46 -10.31 13.73
N LEU A 158 -47.83 -10.07 12.46
CA LEU A 158 -47.35 -8.93 11.66
C LEU A 158 -48.14 -7.63 11.91
N GLU A 159 -49.25 -7.70 12.64
CA GLU A 159 -50.07 -6.54 12.97
C GLU A 159 -49.30 -5.59 13.91
N ARG A 160 -48.95 -4.42 13.38
CA ARG A 160 -48.14 -3.42 14.12
C ARG A 160 -48.86 -2.89 15.35
N ASN A 161 -50.19 -2.79 15.30
CA ASN A 161 -51.00 -2.34 16.43
C ASN A 161 -51.09 -3.39 17.55
N ALA A 162 -50.96 -4.68 17.21
CA ALA A 162 -50.93 -5.75 18.20
C ALA A 162 -49.63 -5.77 19.00
N CYS A 163 -48.54 -5.26 18.41
CA CYS A 163 -47.24 -5.04 19.06
C CYS A 163 -46.68 -6.28 19.80
N LEU A 164 -46.96 -7.48 19.29
CA LEU A 164 -46.53 -8.75 19.90
C LEU A 164 -45.01 -8.94 19.88
N LEU A 165 -44.34 -8.35 18.89
CA LEU A 165 -42.90 -8.31 18.76
C LEU A 165 -42.45 -7.07 17.98
N PRO A 166 -41.19 -6.63 18.12
CA PRO A 166 -40.64 -5.62 17.24
C PRO A 166 -40.75 -6.08 15.78
N ALA A 167 -41.39 -5.27 14.94
CA ALA A 167 -41.60 -5.59 13.54
C ALA A 167 -40.28 -5.93 12.79
N TYR A 168 -39.14 -5.40 13.25
CA TYR A 168 -37.81 -5.73 12.72
C TYR A 168 -37.44 -7.22 12.88
N PHE A 169 -37.86 -7.87 13.97
CA PHE A 169 -37.65 -9.32 14.12
C PHE A 169 -38.51 -10.11 13.15
N ALA A 170 -39.76 -9.68 12.97
CA ALA A 170 -40.67 -10.33 12.03
C ALA A 170 -40.15 -10.28 10.59
N VAL A 171 -39.72 -9.11 10.10
CA VAL A 171 -39.14 -8.98 8.75
C VAL A 171 -37.84 -9.77 8.61
N THR A 172 -37.05 -9.86 9.67
CA THR A 172 -35.80 -10.64 9.67
C THR A 172 -36.08 -12.12 9.47
N GLU A 173 -37.03 -12.72 10.20
CA GLU A 173 -37.38 -14.13 10.02
C GLU A 173 -38.04 -14.40 8.66
N ILE A 174 -38.90 -13.49 8.19
CA ILE A 174 -39.47 -13.58 6.84
C ILE A 174 -38.36 -13.62 5.78
N ARG A 175 -37.38 -12.71 5.85
CA ARG A 175 -36.31 -12.60 4.86
C ARG A 175 -35.27 -13.72 4.93
N LYS A 176 -35.15 -14.44 6.06
CA LYS A 176 -34.38 -15.70 6.11
C LYS A 176 -35.01 -16.79 5.26
N LEU A 177 -36.34 -16.91 5.27
CA LEU A 177 -37.08 -17.94 4.52
C LEU A 177 -37.42 -17.52 3.09
N TYR A 178 -37.63 -16.22 2.88
CA TYR A 178 -37.90 -15.55 1.60
C TYR A 178 -36.83 -14.49 1.32
N PRO A 179 -35.58 -14.90 1.02
CA PRO A 179 -34.51 -13.97 0.66
C PRO A 179 -34.81 -13.27 -0.68
N GLU A 180 -33.99 -12.28 -1.02
CA GLU A 180 -34.12 -11.54 -2.28
C GLU A 180 -34.17 -12.48 -3.49
N GLY A 181 -35.18 -12.30 -4.35
CA GLY A 181 -35.45 -13.14 -5.52
C GLY A 181 -36.38 -14.34 -5.29
N LYS A 182 -36.68 -14.72 -4.04
CA LYS A 182 -37.68 -15.77 -3.75
C LYS A 182 -39.06 -15.15 -3.54
N LEU A 183 -40.04 -15.62 -4.32
CA LEU A 183 -41.44 -15.19 -4.17
C LEU A 183 -42.04 -15.74 -2.86
N PRO A 184 -42.90 -14.96 -2.18
CA PRO A 184 -43.69 -15.46 -1.06
C PRO A 184 -44.57 -16.64 -1.43
N HIS A 185 -44.83 -17.52 -0.46
CA HIS A 185 -45.77 -18.62 -0.64
C HIS A 185 -47.19 -18.09 -0.93
N TRP A 186 -47.94 -18.75 -1.82
CA TRP A 186 -49.25 -18.29 -2.31
C TRP A 186 -50.28 -18.07 -1.19
N LEU A 187 -50.19 -18.85 -0.10
CA LEU A 187 -51.06 -18.69 1.08
C LEU A 187 -50.85 -17.35 1.80
N LEU A 188 -49.64 -16.79 1.74
CA LEU A 188 -49.28 -15.53 2.39
C LEU A 188 -49.44 -14.36 1.42
N GLY A 189 -48.93 -14.52 0.19
CA GLY A 189 -49.03 -13.54 -0.89
C GLY A 189 -48.66 -12.12 -0.44
N ASN A 190 -49.58 -11.17 -0.68
CA ASN A 190 -49.39 -9.75 -0.38
C ASN A 190 -49.14 -9.46 1.11
N LEU A 191 -49.63 -10.29 2.03
CA LEU A 191 -49.50 -10.05 3.47
C LEU A 191 -48.04 -9.83 3.90
N VAL A 192 -47.14 -10.71 3.45
CA VAL A 192 -45.73 -10.62 3.78
C VAL A 192 -44.99 -9.67 2.85
N SER A 193 -45.41 -9.53 1.58
CA SER A 193 -44.85 -8.56 0.63
C SER A 193 -45.02 -7.13 1.13
N ASP A 194 -46.26 -6.74 1.44
CA ASP A 194 -46.62 -5.41 1.90
C ASP A 194 -45.93 -5.11 3.24
N PHE A 195 -45.85 -6.11 4.12
CA PHE A 195 -45.13 -5.98 5.39
C PHE A 195 -43.63 -5.76 5.18
N VAL A 196 -42.99 -6.51 4.28
CA VAL A 196 -41.58 -6.30 3.91
C VAL A 196 -41.40 -4.89 3.35
N ASP A 197 -42.30 -4.43 2.48
CA ASP A 197 -42.23 -3.09 1.87
C ASP A 197 -42.28 -1.95 2.88
N THR A 198 -42.92 -2.14 4.04
CA THR A 198 -42.86 -1.15 5.12
C THR A 198 -41.44 -0.88 5.66
N PHE A 199 -40.49 -1.79 5.40
CA PHE A 199 -39.08 -1.64 5.76
C PHE A 199 -38.20 -1.09 4.64
N ARG A 200 -38.74 -0.87 3.44
CA ARG A 200 -38.02 -0.25 2.32
C ARG A 200 -37.46 1.13 2.67
N PRO A 201 -38.19 2.03 3.38
CA PRO A 201 -37.62 3.29 3.86
C PRO A 201 -36.43 3.08 4.81
N THR A 202 -36.51 2.11 5.72
CA THR A 202 -35.42 1.76 6.63
C THR A 202 -34.19 1.26 5.88
N ALA A 203 -34.38 0.46 4.83
CA ALA A 203 -33.30 0.02 3.96
C ALA A 203 -32.62 1.21 3.26
N ARG A 204 -33.41 2.16 2.74
CA ARG A 204 -32.91 3.39 2.11
C ARG A 204 -32.11 4.27 3.08
N ILE A 205 -32.58 4.44 4.32
CA ILE A 205 -31.84 5.18 5.37
C ILE A 205 -30.47 4.55 5.65
N ASN A 206 -30.37 3.22 5.56
CA ASN A 206 -29.13 2.47 5.78
C ASN A 206 -28.29 2.24 4.51
N SER A 207 -28.67 2.85 3.38
CA SER A 207 -28.00 2.70 2.09
C SER A 207 -27.32 3.98 1.65
N ILE A 208 -26.13 3.84 1.07
CA ILE A 208 -25.43 4.96 0.43
C ILE A 208 -26.03 5.15 -0.97
N CYS A 209 -26.48 6.37 -1.28
CA CYS A 209 -27.04 6.69 -2.59
C CYS A 209 -25.99 6.52 -3.70
N GLY A 210 -26.32 5.77 -4.75
CA GLY A 210 -25.43 5.54 -5.89
C GLY A 210 -24.18 4.72 -5.57
N ARG A 211 -24.15 3.97 -4.46
CA ARG A 211 -22.97 3.23 -3.99
C ARG A 211 -22.29 2.40 -5.08
N CYS A 212 -23.07 1.71 -5.90
CA CYS A 212 -22.58 0.80 -6.94
C CYS A 212 -21.77 1.52 -8.03
N SER A 213 -21.94 2.84 -8.18
CA SER A 213 -21.21 3.69 -9.12
C SER A 213 -20.07 4.49 -8.47
N LEU A 214 -19.90 4.42 -7.14
CA LEU A 214 -18.78 5.07 -6.47
C LEU A 214 -17.52 4.22 -6.69
N LEU A 215 -16.48 4.85 -7.22
CA LEU A 215 -15.19 4.20 -7.50
C LEU A 215 -14.08 4.78 -6.63
N PRO A 216 -13.19 3.94 -6.07
CA PRO A 216 -12.04 4.41 -5.32
C PRO A 216 -10.88 4.84 -6.22
N VAL A 217 -10.03 5.75 -5.76
CA VAL A 217 -8.69 5.89 -6.33
C VAL A 217 -7.81 4.80 -5.71
N VAL A 218 -7.24 3.92 -6.54
CA VAL A 218 -6.42 2.81 -6.07
C VAL A 218 -5.15 3.36 -5.44
N ASN A 219 -4.99 3.11 -4.14
CA ASN A 219 -3.78 3.44 -3.40
C ASN A 219 -3.27 2.17 -2.72
N ASN A 220 -1.97 1.89 -2.85
CA ASN A 220 -1.31 0.75 -2.21
C ASN A 220 -0.95 1.03 -0.73
N SER A 221 -1.36 2.19 -0.21
CA SER A 221 -0.90 2.76 1.05
C SER A 221 -2.02 2.88 2.07
N GLY A 222 -1.99 2.03 3.10
CA GLY A 222 -2.86 2.15 4.28
C GLY A 222 -3.80 0.94 4.51
N ALA A 223 -4.47 0.94 5.66
CA ALA A 223 -5.57 -0.01 5.92
C ALA A 223 -6.75 0.35 5.02
N MET A 224 -7.24 -0.61 4.24
CA MET A 224 -8.35 -0.38 3.30
C MET A 224 -9.66 -0.03 4.03
N CYS A 225 -10.41 0.90 3.44
CA CYS A 225 -11.76 1.21 3.88
C CYS A 225 -12.69 0.00 3.69
N ASN A 226 -13.46 -0.34 4.73
CA ASN A 226 -14.41 -1.48 4.69
C ASN A 226 -15.53 -1.29 3.65
N SER A 227 -15.73 -0.07 3.13
CA SER A 227 -16.76 0.24 2.12
C SER A 227 -16.58 -0.53 0.80
N TRP A 228 -15.35 -0.92 0.48
CA TRP A 228 -14.99 -1.61 -0.77
C TRP A 228 -14.89 -3.13 -0.61
N LYS A 229 -15.11 -3.67 0.59
CA LYS A 229 -15.10 -5.12 0.80
C LYS A 229 -16.28 -5.77 0.09
N LEU A 230 -15.98 -6.88 -0.56
CA LEU A 230 -16.93 -7.71 -1.30
C LEU A 230 -16.87 -9.13 -0.76
N ASP A 231 -17.99 -9.84 -0.87
CA ASP A 231 -18.03 -11.27 -0.58
C ASP A 231 -17.21 -12.04 -1.65
N PRO A 232 -16.24 -12.88 -1.27
CA PRO A 232 -15.36 -13.59 -2.21
C PRO A 232 -16.05 -14.70 -3.01
N THR A 233 -17.30 -15.05 -2.69
CA THR A 233 -18.10 -16.05 -3.40
C THR A 233 -19.14 -15.43 -4.32
N THR A 234 -19.70 -14.27 -3.95
CA THR A 234 -20.80 -13.65 -4.70
C THR A 234 -20.46 -12.27 -5.30
N LEU A 235 -19.33 -11.66 -4.94
CA LEU A 235 -18.95 -10.27 -5.25
C LEU A 235 -19.98 -9.21 -4.80
N ARG A 236 -20.86 -9.54 -3.86
CA ARG A 236 -21.86 -8.61 -3.33
C ARG A 236 -21.30 -7.81 -2.15
N PHE A 237 -21.91 -6.67 -1.87
CA PHE A 237 -21.59 -5.94 -0.65
C PHE A 237 -22.08 -6.72 0.59
N PRO A 238 -21.29 -6.75 1.68
CA PRO A 238 -21.78 -7.26 2.96
C PRO A 238 -22.79 -6.27 3.57
N LEU A 239 -24.08 -6.57 3.42
CA LEU A 239 -25.18 -5.74 3.92
C LEU A 239 -25.47 -6.05 5.40
N LYS A 240 -25.85 -5.03 6.18
CA LYS A 240 -26.19 -5.19 7.59
C LYS A 240 -27.67 -5.54 7.75
N GLY A 241 -27.96 -6.68 8.36
CA GLY A 241 -29.34 -7.14 8.57
C GLY A 241 -30.03 -7.59 7.29
N LEU A 242 -31.24 -8.14 7.44
CA LEU A 242 -32.04 -8.70 6.34
C LEU A 242 -33.18 -7.74 5.97
N LEU A 243 -32.81 -6.56 5.48
CA LEU A 243 -33.75 -5.55 4.98
C LEU A 243 -34.00 -5.71 3.46
N PRO A 244 -35.11 -5.17 2.94
CA PRO A 244 -35.37 -5.08 1.50
C PRO A 244 -34.55 -3.94 0.89
N TYR A 245 -33.23 -4.14 0.83
CA TYR A 245 -32.32 -3.24 0.12
C TYR A 245 -32.66 -3.17 -1.38
N ASP A 246 -32.15 -2.13 -2.04
CA ASP A 246 -32.29 -2.02 -3.49
C ASP A 246 -31.58 -3.18 -4.21
N LYS A 247 -32.12 -3.55 -5.38
CA LYS A 247 -31.71 -4.75 -6.12
C LYS A 247 -30.22 -4.73 -6.50
N ASP A 248 -29.70 -3.57 -6.87
CA ASP A 248 -28.31 -3.35 -7.26
C ASP A 248 -27.31 -3.70 -6.14
N LEU A 249 -27.69 -3.53 -4.86
CA LEU A 249 -26.87 -3.92 -3.72
C LEU A 249 -26.78 -5.45 -3.53
N PHE A 250 -27.75 -6.20 -4.07
CA PHE A 250 -27.72 -7.67 -4.13
C PHE A 250 -27.08 -8.20 -5.41
N GLU A 251 -26.70 -7.35 -6.36
CA GLU A 251 -26.01 -7.77 -7.58
C GLU A 251 -24.48 -7.86 -7.36
N PRO A 252 -23.78 -8.74 -8.10
CA PRO A 252 -22.33 -8.82 -8.04
C PRO A 252 -21.71 -7.52 -8.56
N GLN A 253 -20.81 -6.93 -7.77
CA GLN A 253 -20.15 -5.65 -8.08
C GLN A 253 -18.97 -5.83 -9.05
N THR A 254 -19.27 -6.39 -10.22
CA THR A 254 -18.27 -6.73 -11.25
C THR A 254 -17.61 -5.48 -11.84
N ALA A 255 -18.38 -4.41 -12.08
CA ALA A 255 -17.85 -3.14 -12.60
C ALA A 255 -16.79 -2.54 -11.66
N LEU A 256 -17.07 -2.51 -10.35
CA LEU A 256 -16.12 -2.05 -9.34
C LEU A 256 -14.84 -2.89 -9.33
N LEU A 257 -14.96 -4.23 -9.30
CA LEU A 257 -13.78 -5.10 -9.29
C LEU A 257 -12.97 -4.99 -10.59
N ARG A 258 -13.64 -4.90 -11.74
CA ARG A 258 -13.01 -4.73 -13.06
C ARG A 258 -12.22 -3.42 -13.13
N TYR A 259 -12.83 -2.31 -12.74
CA TYR A 259 -12.15 -1.02 -12.65
C TYR A 259 -10.89 -1.12 -11.77
N VAL A 260 -10.96 -1.72 -10.58
CA VAL A 260 -9.79 -1.88 -9.70
C VAL A 260 -8.73 -2.78 -10.33
N LEU A 261 -9.13 -3.87 -11.00
CA LEU A 261 -8.21 -4.78 -11.68
C LEU A 261 -7.46 -4.12 -12.84
N GLU A 262 -8.06 -3.15 -13.52
CA GLU A 262 -7.43 -2.38 -14.60
C GLU A 262 -6.35 -1.40 -14.11
N GLN A 263 -6.40 -0.99 -12.84
CA GLN A 263 -5.42 -0.07 -12.28
C GLN A 263 -4.09 -0.75 -11.95
N PRO A 264 -2.93 -0.14 -12.29
CA PRO A 264 -1.63 -0.60 -11.83
C PRO A 264 -1.52 -0.63 -10.30
N TYR A 265 -0.70 -1.55 -9.77
CA TYR A 265 -0.45 -1.71 -8.33
C TYR A 265 -1.69 -2.05 -7.47
N SER A 266 -2.81 -2.48 -8.08
CA SER A 266 -4.07 -2.82 -7.38
C SER A 266 -4.05 -4.15 -6.62
N ARG A 267 -3.00 -4.96 -6.76
CA ARG A 267 -2.90 -6.33 -6.21
C ARG A 267 -3.30 -6.43 -4.73
N ASP A 268 -2.73 -5.56 -3.89
CA ASP A 268 -3.02 -5.58 -2.45
C ASP A 268 -4.45 -5.12 -2.15
N MET A 269 -4.98 -4.16 -2.92
CA MET A 269 -6.36 -3.70 -2.79
C MET A 269 -7.36 -4.80 -3.14
N VAL A 270 -7.15 -5.51 -4.26
CA VAL A 270 -8.01 -6.64 -4.68
C VAL A 270 -8.01 -7.74 -3.61
N CYS A 271 -6.83 -8.09 -3.08
CA CYS A 271 -6.72 -9.06 -2.00
C CYS A 271 -7.51 -8.62 -0.76
N ASN A 272 -7.41 -7.34 -0.37
CA ASN A 272 -8.14 -6.81 0.79
C ASN A 272 -9.65 -6.72 0.56
N MET A 273 -10.11 -6.40 -0.67
CA MET A 273 -11.52 -6.35 -1.03
C MET A 273 -12.18 -7.72 -0.88
N LEU A 274 -11.49 -8.79 -1.29
CA LEU A 274 -11.98 -10.16 -1.29
C LEU A 274 -11.52 -10.99 -0.07
N GLY A 275 -10.75 -10.39 0.85
CA GLY A 275 -10.21 -11.10 2.01
C GLY A 275 -9.20 -12.21 1.67
N LEU A 276 -8.50 -12.10 0.54
CA LEU A 276 -7.53 -13.09 0.07
C LEU A 276 -6.19 -12.92 0.79
N ASN A 277 -5.87 -13.87 1.67
CA ASN A 277 -4.61 -13.89 2.40
C ASN A 277 -3.60 -14.80 1.70
N LYS A 278 -2.39 -14.27 1.42
CA LYS A 278 -1.28 -15.01 0.74
C LYS A 278 -0.90 -16.34 1.40
N GLN A 279 -1.27 -16.56 2.66
CA GLN A 279 -0.96 -17.77 3.44
C GLN A 279 -1.92 -18.93 3.19
N HIS A 280 -3.13 -18.67 2.69
CA HIS A 280 -4.14 -19.70 2.43
C HIS A 280 -4.38 -19.86 0.93
N LYS A 281 -4.18 -21.09 0.43
CA LYS A 281 -4.52 -21.46 -0.94
C LYS A 281 -6.04 -21.44 -1.08
N GLN A 282 -6.59 -20.43 -1.74
CA GLN A 282 -8.02 -20.29 -1.93
C GLN A 282 -8.31 -19.91 -3.38
N ARG A 283 -8.81 -20.86 -4.16
CA ARG A 283 -9.32 -20.57 -5.50
C ARG A 283 -10.57 -19.68 -5.37
N CYS A 284 -10.58 -18.55 -6.07
CA CYS A 284 -11.68 -17.60 -6.11
C CYS A 284 -12.26 -17.58 -7.53
N PRO A 285 -13.31 -18.37 -7.83
CA PRO A 285 -13.86 -18.49 -9.18
C PRO A 285 -14.39 -17.17 -9.74
N VAL A 286 -14.96 -16.32 -8.89
CA VAL A 286 -15.48 -15.01 -9.31
C VAL A 286 -14.36 -14.04 -9.73
N LEU A 287 -13.21 -14.06 -9.04
CA LEU A 287 -12.03 -13.31 -9.47
C LEU A 287 -11.44 -13.91 -10.74
N GLU A 288 -11.35 -15.25 -10.80
CA GLU A 288 -10.85 -15.98 -11.96
C GLU A 288 -11.64 -15.64 -13.23
N ASP A 289 -12.97 -15.61 -13.15
CA ASP A 289 -13.83 -15.26 -14.27
C ASP A 289 -13.71 -13.79 -14.67
N GLN A 290 -13.57 -12.87 -13.71
CA GLN A 290 -13.33 -11.44 -13.98
C GLN A 290 -11.97 -11.18 -14.64
N LEU A 291 -10.94 -11.96 -14.30
CA LEU A 291 -9.65 -11.91 -14.99
C LEU A 291 -9.78 -12.39 -16.45
N VAL A 292 -10.56 -13.44 -16.70
CA VAL A 292 -10.85 -13.91 -18.06
C VAL A 292 -11.64 -12.86 -18.84
N ASP A 293 -12.67 -12.24 -18.24
CA ASP A 293 -13.42 -11.14 -18.87
C ASP A 293 -12.50 -9.99 -19.28
N LEU A 294 -11.54 -9.63 -18.43
CA LEU A 294 -10.61 -8.55 -18.72
C LEU A 294 -9.66 -8.89 -19.89
N VAL A 295 -9.28 -10.16 -20.03
CA VAL A 295 -8.53 -10.65 -21.20
C VAL A 295 -9.38 -10.61 -22.47
N VAL A 296 -10.66 -10.98 -22.40
CA VAL A 296 -11.60 -10.86 -23.54
C VAL A 296 -11.76 -9.40 -23.94
N TYR A 297 -11.92 -8.49 -22.98
CA TYR A 297 -11.98 -7.05 -23.24
C TYR A 297 -10.70 -6.53 -23.91
N ALA A 298 -9.52 -6.98 -23.49
CA ALA A 298 -8.27 -6.64 -24.15
C ALA A 298 -8.21 -7.16 -25.60
N MET A 299 -8.76 -8.34 -25.89
CA MET A 299 -8.91 -8.88 -27.25
C MET A 299 -9.89 -8.06 -28.10
N GLU A 300 -11.01 -7.59 -27.53
CA GLU A 300 -11.99 -6.75 -28.22
C GLU A 300 -11.39 -5.38 -28.60
N ARG A 301 -10.68 -4.72 -27.67
CA ARG A 301 -9.98 -3.46 -27.95
C ARG A 301 -8.91 -3.62 -29.03
N SER A 302 -8.16 -4.72 -28.97
CA SER A 302 -7.15 -5.09 -29.96
C SER A 302 -7.72 -5.20 -31.38
N GLU A 303 -9.01 -5.54 -31.52
CA GLU A 303 -9.64 -5.65 -32.84
C GLU A 303 -10.02 -4.28 -33.42
N THR A 304 -10.44 -3.35 -32.56
CA THR A 304 -10.90 -2.00 -32.94
C THR A 304 -9.78 -1.01 -33.26
N GLU A 305 -8.55 -1.23 -32.79
CA GLU A 305 -7.43 -0.32 -33.08
C GLU A 305 -6.95 -0.51 -34.55
N GLU A 306 -6.89 0.59 -35.31
CA GLU A 306 -6.44 0.60 -36.72
C GLU A 306 -4.92 0.42 -36.85
N LYS A 307 -4.15 0.81 -35.82
CA LYS A 307 -2.70 0.61 -35.73
C LYS A 307 -2.31 0.19 -34.32
N PHE A 308 -1.60 -0.93 -34.20
CA PHE A 308 -0.88 -1.30 -32.98
C PHE A 308 0.41 -0.48 -32.91
N ASP A 309 0.28 0.79 -32.60
CA ASP A 309 1.43 1.65 -32.37
C ASP A 309 2.11 1.25 -31.04
N ASP A 310 3.45 1.23 -31.02
CA ASP A 310 4.22 0.95 -29.81
C ASP A 310 3.86 1.96 -28.71
N GLY A 311 3.19 1.49 -27.65
CA GLY A 311 2.72 2.32 -26.53
C GLY A 311 1.25 2.72 -26.56
N GLY A 312 0.44 2.17 -27.48
CA GLY A 312 -1.02 2.36 -27.49
C GLY A 312 -1.72 1.82 -26.22
N THR A 313 -2.94 2.32 -25.95
CA THR A 313 -3.70 1.95 -24.73
C THR A 313 -3.93 0.45 -24.61
N SER A 314 -4.14 -0.26 -25.72
CA SER A 314 -4.32 -1.71 -25.72
C SER A 314 -3.03 -2.46 -25.37
N GLN A 315 -1.86 -2.01 -25.83
CA GLN A 315 -0.59 -2.61 -25.44
C GLN A 315 -0.28 -2.42 -23.96
N LEU A 316 -0.58 -1.24 -23.41
CA LEU A 316 -0.43 -0.96 -21.98
C LEU A 316 -1.33 -1.86 -21.13
N LEU A 317 -2.57 -2.11 -21.57
CA LEU A 317 -3.48 -3.06 -20.91
C LEU A 317 -2.90 -4.48 -20.93
N TRP A 318 -2.35 -4.93 -22.06
CA TRP A 318 -1.71 -6.26 -22.15
C TRP A 318 -0.48 -6.39 -21.24
N GLN A 319 0.35 -5.35 -21.15
CA GLN A 319 1.50 -5.33 -20.23
C GLN A 319 1.06 -5.38 -18.77
N HIS A 320 0.02 -4.62 -18.41
CA HIS A 320 -0.57 -4.66 -17.07
C HIS A 320 -1.13 -6.04 -16.74
N LEU A 321 -1.96 -6.60 -17.62
CA LEU A 321 -2.55 -7.94 -17.50
C LEU A 321 -1.49 -9.02 -17.29
N SER A 322 -0.42 -8.97 -18.08
CA SER A 322 0.73 -9.87 -17.94
C SER A 322 1.24 -9.91 -16.50
N SER A 323 1.51 -8.75 -15.90
CA SER A 323 2.03 -8.69 -14.53
C SER A 323 0.98 -9.11 -13.49
N GLN A 324 -0.28 -8.74 -13.70
CA GLN A 324 -1.37 -8.91 -12.73
C GLN A 324 -1.81 -10.37 -12.61
N LEU A 325 -1.98 -11.06 -13.75
CA LEU A 325 -2.41 -12.46 -13.80
C LEU A 325 -1.39 -13.38 -13.13
N ILE A 326 -0.10 -13.12 -13.34
CA ILE A 326 1.00 -13.91 -12.75
C ILE A 326 0.85 -13.95 -11.23
N PHE A 327 0.56 -12.83 -10.60
CA PHE A 327 0.39 -12.77 -9.15
C PHE A 327 -0.74 -13.67 -8.66
N PHE A 328 -1.95 -13.55 -9.22
CA PHE A 328 -3.11 -14.30 -8.74
C PHE A 328 -2.99 -15.81 -9.01
N VAL A 329 -2.35 -16.21 -10.11
CA VAL A 329 -2.13 -17.63 -10.39
C VAL A 329 -0.98 -18.20 -9.54
N LEU A 330 0.12 -17.46 -9.36
CA LEU A 330 1.28 -17.89 -8.56
C LEU A 330 0.90 -18.13 -7.08
N PHE A 331 0.06 -17.28 -6.51
CA PHE A 331 -0.47 -17.43 -5.14
C PHE A 331 -1.72 -18.34 -5.06
N GLN A 332 -2.09 -19.00 -6.16
CA GLN A 332 -3.20 -19.98 -6.23
C GLN A 332 -4.58 -19.40 -5.92
N PHE A 333 -4.79 -18.11 -6.22
CA PHE A 333 -6.10 -17.47 -6.18
C PHE A 333 -6.92 -17.73 -7.45
N ALA A 334 -6.25 -17.92 -8.59
CA ALA A 334 -6.85 -18.28 -9.87
C ALA A 334 -6.20 -19.57 -10.42
N SER A 335 -6.97 -20.39 -11.14
CA SER A 335 -6.46 -21.63 -11.75
C SER A 335 -6.19 -21.46 -13.24
N PHE A 336 -4.93 -21.63 -13.66
CA PHE A 336 -4.52 -21.52 -15.06
C PHE A 336 -5.32 -22.40 -16.04
N PRO A 337 -5.41 -23.74 -15.87
CA PRO A 337 -6.14 -24.58 -16.84
C PRO A 337 -7.61 -24.17 -16.98
N HIS A 338 -8.26 -23.78 -15.89
CA HIS A 338 -9.66 -23.38 -15.91
C HIS A 338 -9.84 -21.99 -16.56
N MET A 339 -8.94 -21.04 -16.31
CA MET A 339 -8.94 -19.76 -17.01
C MET A 339 -8.81 -19.96 -18.52
N VAL A 340 -7.89 -20.82 -18.96
CA VAL A 340 -7.66 -21.10 -20.40
C VAL A 340 -8.88 -21.75 -21.05
N LEU A 341 -9.52 -22.70 -20.39
CA LEU A 341 -10.74 -23.34 -20.88
C LEU A 341 -11.93 -22.38 -20.91
N SER A 342 -12.11 -21.55 -19.88
CA SER A 342 -13.15 -20.51 -19.84
C SER A 342 -12.92 -19.47 -20.94
N LEU A 343 -11.66 -19.05 -21.12
CA LEU A 343 -11.27 -18.12 -22.18
C LEU A 343 -11.57 -18.70 -23.57
N HIS A 344 -11.25 -19.98 -23.80
CA HIS A 344 -11.60 -20.66 -25.05
C HIS A 344 -13.11 -20.62 -25.31
N GLN A 345 -13.94 -20.93 -24.30
CA GLN A 345 -15.40 -20.84 -24.43
C GLN A 345 -15.88 -19.43 -24.76
N LYS A 346 -15.30 -18.40 -24.14
CA LYS A 346 -15.68 -17.00 -24.39
C LYS A 346 -15.19 -16.48 -25.75
N LEU A 347 -14.06 -16.96 -26.27
CA LEU A 347 -13.50 -16.53 -27.56
C LEU A 347 -14.08 -17.31 -28.76
N ALA A 348 -14.51 -18.56 -28.55
CA ALA A 348 -15.05 -19.40 -29.61
C ALA A 348 -16.22 -18.72 -30.34
N GLY A 349 -16.11 -18.60 -31.66
CA GLY A 349 -17.14 -17.97 -32.51
C GLY A 349 -17.16 -16.44 -32.52
N ARG A 350 -16.26 -15.75 -31.81
CA ARG A 350 -16.21 -14.26 -31.80
C ARG A 350 -15.32 -13.63 -32.87
N GLY A 351 -14.42 -14.38 -33.49
CA GLY A 351 -13.55 -13.89 -34.57
C GLY A 351 -12.47 -12.88 -34.15
N LEU A 352 -12.14 -12.78 -32.85
CA LEU A 352 -11.13 -11.87 -32.31
C LEU A 352 -9.73 -12.48 -32.47
N ILE A 353 -8.93 -11.98 -33.42
CA ILE A 353 -7.65 -12.63 -33.81
C ILE A 353 -6.45 -11.68 -33.70
N LYS A 354 -6.64 -10.36 -33.86
CA LYS A 354 -5.50 -9.41 -33.87
C LYS A 354 -4.66 -9.45 -32.59
N GLY A 355 -5.30 -9.60 -31.42
CA GLY A 355 -4.62 -9.64 -30.11
C GLY A 355 -3.94 -10.96 -29.74
N ARG A 356 -3.96 -11.99 -30.61
CA ARG A 356 -3.54 -13.35 -30.24
C ARG A 356 -2.10 -13.46 -29.74
N ASP A 357 -1.17 -12.71 -30.31
CA ASP A 357 0.25 -12.78 -29.94
C ASP A 357 0.50 -12.17 -28.56
N HIS A 358 -0.26 -11.12 -28.20
CA HIS A 358 -0.25 -10.55 -26.85
C HIS A 358 -0.89 -11.50 -25.82
N LEU A 359 -1.98 -12.18 -26.18
CA LEU A 359 -2.56 -13.22 -25.35
C LEU A 359 -1.56 -14.35 -25.09
N MET A 360 -0.91 -14.86 -26.14
CA MET A 360 0.10 -15.91 -25.98
C MET A 360 1.33 -15.42 -25.20
N TRP A 361 1.70 -14.15 -25.32
CA TRP A 361 2.74 -13.56 -24.48
C TRP A 361 2.37 -13.57 -22.99
N VAL A 362 1.13 -13.21 -22.64
CA VAL A 362 0.61 -13.28 -21.26
C VAL A 362 0.63 -14.72 -20.74
N LEU A 363 0.12 -15.67 -21.53
CA LEU A 363 0.10 -17.09 -21.13
C LEU A 363 1.52 -17.66 -21.00
N LEU A 364 2.44 -17.28 -21.88
CA LEU A 364 3.84 -17.69 -21.84
C LEU A 364 4.51 -17.30 -20.52
N GLN A 365 4.19 -16.13 -19.95
CA GLN A 365 4.80 -15.72 -18.68
C GLN A 365 4.55 -16.74 -17.57
N PHE A 366 3.33 -17.25 -17.49
CA PHE A 366 2.97 -18.25 -16.49
C PHE A 366 3.59 -19.61 -16.81
N ILE A 367 3.50 -20.06 -18.07
CA ILE A 367 4.01 -21.35 -18.51
C ILE A 367 5.53 -21.42 -18.26
N SER A 368 6.29 -20.46 -18.79
CA SER A 368 7.75 -20.42 -18.64
C SER A 368 8.19 -20.39 -17.16
N GLY A 369 7.44 -19.68 -16.30
CA GLY A 369 7.78 -19.51 -14.88
C GLY A 369 7.36 -20.65 -13.94
N SER A 370 6.36 -21.46 -14.31
CA SER A 370 5.75 -22.45 -13.39
C SER A 370 5.79 -23.90 -13.89
N ILE A 371 6.03 -24.13 -15.20
CA ILE A 371 5.98 -25.47 -15.81
C ILE A 371 6.94 -26.49 -15.18
N GLN A 372 8.03 -26.04 -14.58
CA GLN A 372 8.97 -26.95 -13.90
C GLN A 372 8.37 -27.59 -12.63
N LYS A 373 7.49 -26.90 -11.92
CA LYS A 373 6.92 -27.35 -10.63
C LYS A 373 5.51 -27.93 -10.75
N ASN A 374 4.78 -27.55 -11.80
CA ASN A 374 3.40 -27.95 -12.04
C ASN A 374 3.29 -29.15 -12.99
N ALA A 375 2.14 -29.82 -12.98
CA ALA A 375 1.89 -30.96 -13.85
C ALA A 375 1.73 -30.51 -15.31
N LEU A 376 2.22 -31.29 -16.27
CA LEU A 376 2.08 -30.98 -17.69
C LEU A 376 0.61 -30.81 -18.11
N ALA A 377 -0.30 -31.60 -17.54
CA ALA A 377 -1.73 -31.57 -17.82
C ALA A 377 -2.38 -30.20 -17.58
N ASP A 378 -1.86 -29.41 -16.64
CA ASP A 378 -2.39 -28.08 -16.30
C ASP A 378 -2.20 -27.08 -17.45
N PHE A 379 -1.27 -27.35 -18.38
CA PHE A 379 -0.90 -26.44 -19.47
C PHE A 379 -1.40 -26.89 -20.84
N LEU A 380 -1.80 -28.16 -21.00
CA LEU A 380 -2.33 -28.69 -22.26
C LEU A 380 -3.57 -27.95 -22.81
N PRO A 381 -4.47 -27.34 -21.99
CA PRO A 381 -5.59 -26.56 -22.52
C PRO A 381 -5.19 -25.44 -23.48
N VAL A 382 -3.96 -24.93 -23.41
CA VAL A 382 -3.45 -23.87 -24.30
C VAL A 382 -3.42 -24.32 -25.76
N MET A 383 -3.29 -25.63 -26.02
CA MET A 383 -3.31 -26.18 -27.37
C MET A 383 -4.65 -25.89 -28.07
N LYS A 384 -5.77 -25.96 -27.34
CA LYS A 384 -7.09 -25.63 -27.88
C LYS A 384 -7.20 -24.15 -28.27
N LEU A 385 -6.55 -23.25 -27.53
CA LEU A 385 -6.51 -21.83 -27.89
C LEU A 385 -5.63 -21.59 -29.12
N PHE A 386 -4.56 -22.35 -29.29
CA PHE A 386 -3.74 -22.28 -30.50
C PHE A 386 -4.56 -22.64 -31.74
N ASP A 387 -5.25 -23.79 -31.71
CA ASP A 387 -6.09 -24.26 -32.81
C ASP A 387 -7.21 -23.26 -33.15
N LEU A 388 -7.71 -22.53 -32.14
CA LEU A 388 -8.75 -21.52 -32.32
C LEU A 388 -8.24 -20.21 -32.95
N LEU A 389 -7.02 -19.77 -32.64
CA LEU A 389 -6.54 -18.41 -32.94
C LEU A 389 -5.52 -18.32 -34.08
N TYR A 390 -4.88 -19.43 -34.45
CA TYR A 390 -3.82 -19.47 -35.45
C TYR A 390 -4.22 -20.26 -36.70
N PRO A 391 -3.75 -19.85 -37.90
CA PRO A 391 -3.99 -20.62 -39.11
C PRO A 391 -3.16 -21.91 -39.08
N GLU A 392 -3.79 -23.04 -39.43
CA GLU A 392 -3.12 -24.35 -39.45
C GLU A 392 -2.37 -24.64 -40.75
N LYS A 393 -2.83 -24.09 -41.89
CA LYS A 393 -2.37 -24.48 -43.24
C LYS A 393 -1.05 -23.85 -43.68
N GLU A 394 -0.79 -22.60 -43.31
CA GLU A 394 0.36 -21.83 -43.79
C GLU A 394 1.41 -21.61 -42.72
N CYS A 395 2.68 -21.57 -43.11
CA CYS A 395 3.78 -21.19 -42.24
C CYS A 395 3.72 -19.71 -41.91
N ILE A 396 3.72 -19.38 -40.62
CA ILE A 396 3.79 -17.99 -40.15
C ILE A 396 5.22 -17.46 -40.40
N PRO A 397 5.38 -16.31 -41.07
CA PRO A 397 6.68 -15.75 -41.37
C PRO A 397 7.37 -15.23 -40.11
N VAL A 398 8.70 -15.30 -40.09
CA VAL A 398 9.51 -14.72 -39.01
C VAL A 398 9.31 -13.20 -38.96
N PRO A 399 8.91 -12.62 -37.80
CA PRO A 399 8.73 -11.19 -37.66
C PRO A 399 10.06 -10.44 -37.67
N ASP A 400 10.01 -9.11 -37.82
CA ASP A 400 11.19 -8.25 -37.68
C ASP A 400 11.73 -8.28 -36.25
N ILE A 401 12.85 -8.97 -36.07
CA ILE A 401 13.52 -9.19 -34.77
C ILE A 401 14.19 -7.93 -34.20
N ASN A 402 14.21 -6.81 -34.94
CA ASN A 402 14.68 -5.53 -34.42
C ASN A 402 13.60 -4.82 -33.59
N LYS A 403 12.34 -5.30 -33.63
CA LYS A 403 11.23 -4.77 -32.84
C LYS A 403 10.95 -5.64 -31.61
N PRO A 404 10.59 -5.03 -30.47
CA PRO A 404 10.25 -5.78 -29.25
C PRO A 404 9.05 -6.71 -29.45
N GLN A 405 8.10 -6.31 -30.30
CA GLN A 405 6.91 -7.09 -30.66
C GLN A 405 7.23 -8.47 -31.24
N SER A 406 8.44 -8.68 -31.78
CA SER A 406 8.89 -10.01 -32.21
C SER A 406 8.77 -11.04 -31.08
N THR A 407 9.05 -10.64 -29.83
CA THR A 407 8.94 -11.56 -28.67
C THR A 407 7.51 -12.02 -28.40
N HIS A 408 6.51 -11.22 -28.76
CA HIS A 408 5.10 -11.58 -28.67
C HIS A 408 4.70 -12.53 -29.80
N ALA A 409 5.11 -12.24 -31.04
CA ALA A 409 4.85 -13.11 -32.20
C ALA A 409 5.50 -14.50 -32.05
N PHE A 410 6.68 -14.58 -31.45
CA PHE A 410 7.34 -15.85 -31.11
C PHE A 410 6.75 -16.54 -29.87
N ALA A 411 5.86 -15.89 -29.10
CA ALA A 411 5.41 -16.41 -27.81
C ALA A 411 4.76 -17.79 -27.92
N MET A 412 3.93 -18.00 -28.95
CA MET A 412 3.30 -19.30 -29.22
C MET A 412 4.32 -20.41 -29.47
N THR A 413 5.37 -20.12 -30.24
CA THR A 413 6.47 -21.08 -30.47
C THR A 413 7.24 -21.36 -29.18
N CYS A 414 7.51 -20.34 -28.35
CA CYS A 414 8.14 -20.50 -27.04
C CYS A 414 7.30 -21.38 -26.09
N ILE A 415 5.97 -21.19 -26.07
CA ILE A 415 5.04 -22.05 -25.31
C ILE A 415 5.22 -23.51 -25.72
N TRP A 416 5.23 -23.79 -27.03
CA TRP A 416 5.37 -25.15 -27.52
C TRP A 416 6.72 -25.77 -27.18
N ILE A 417 7.80 -24.99 -27.22
CA ILE A 417 9.15 -25.45 -26.81
C ILE A 417 9.15 -25.85 -25.32
N HIS A 418 8.52 -25.07 -24.44
CA HIS A 418 8.41 -25.41 -23.02
C HIS A 418 7.60 -26.67 -22.79
N LEU A 419 6.42 -26.80 -23.42
CA LEU A 419 5.59 -28.01 -23.33
C LEU A 419 6.35 -29.24 -23.82
N ASN A 420 7.01 -29.12 -24.97
CA ASN A 420 7.80 -30.21 -25.54
C ASN A 420 8.92 -30.64 -24.61
N ARG A 421 9.68 -29.70 -24.03
CA ARG A 421 10.74 -30.00 -23.08
C ARG A 421 10.22 -30.69 -21.82
N LYS A 422 9.07 -30.25 -21.29
CA LYS A 422 8.45 -30.84 -20.09
C LYS A 422 7.97 -32.28 -20.35
N ALA A 423 7.40 -32.54 -21.52
CA ALA A 423 7.01 -33.90 -21.89
C ALA A 423 8.21 -34.84 -22.03
N HIS A 424 9.30 -34.35 -22.64
CA HIS A 424 10.56 -35.10 -22.72
C HIS A 424 11.14 -35.38 -21.33
N SER A 425 11.11 -34.42 -20.39
CA SER A 425 11.62 -34.66 -19.03
C SER A 425 10.79 -35.65 -18.23
N ASP A 426 9.47 -35.68 -18.47
CA ASP A 426 8.54 -36.54 -17.76
C ASP A 426 8.41 -37.94 -18.41
N ASN A 427 9.22 -38.26 -19.43
CA ASN A 427 9.14 -39.48 -20.26
C ASN A 427 7.72 -39.75 -20.83
N SER A 428 6.89 -38.72 -20.93
CA SER A 428 5.58 -38.80 -21.56
C SER A 428 5.73 -38.40 -23.02
N LYS A 429 5.24 -39.21 -23.98
CA LYS A 429 5.12 -38.73 -25.35
C LYS A 429 3.99 -37.69 -25.39
N LEU A 430 4.34 -36.42 -25.60
CA LEU A 430 3.37 -35.47 -26.15
C LEU A 430 2.90 -36.04 -27.50
N GLN A 431 1.59 -36.24 -27.65
CA GLN A 431 1.02 -36.84 -28.84
C GLN A 431 1.13 -35.92 -30.08
N ILE A 432 1.48 -34.63 -29.89
CA ILE A 432 1.44 -33.60 -30.93
C ILE A 432 2.82 -32.90 -31.05
N PRO A 433 3.52 -33.03 -32.20
CA PRO A 433 4.78 -32.33 -32.47
C PRO A 433 4.57 -30.82 -32.64
N ILE A 434 5.64 -30.05 -32.89
CA ILE A 434 5.52 -28.62 -33.20
C ILE A 434 4.65 -28.44 -34.46
N PRO A 435 3.60 -27.60 -34.43
CA PRO A 435 2.70 -27.38 -35.57
C PRO A 435 3.44 -26.91 -36.80
N HIS A 436 2.95 -27.31 -37.99
CA HIS A 436 3.53 -26.90 -39.27
C HIS A 436 3.59 -25.37 -39.41
N SER A 437 2.56 -24.67 -38.96
CA SER A 437 2.50 -23.21 -39.03
C SER A 437 3.60 -22.48 -38.23
N LEU A 438 4.15 -23.11 -37.18
CA LEU A 438 5.22 -22.54 -36.33
C LEU A 438 6.63 -23.00 -36.72
N LYS A 439 6.78 -23.77 -37.81
CA LYS A 439 8.04 -24.38 -38.21
C LYS A 439 9.14 -23.35 -38.46
N LEU A 440 8.85 -22.27 -39.19
CA LEU A 440 9.84 -21.22 -39.50
C LEU A 440 10.38 -20.53 -38.24
N HIS A 441 9.51 -20.22 -37.29
CA HIS A 441 9.92 -19.65 -36.00
C HIS A 441 10.84 -20.61 -35.23
N HIS A 442 10.49 -21.89 -35.18
CA HIS A 442 11.30 -22.88 -34.48
C HIS A 442 12.68 -23.10 -35.14
N GLU A 443 12.72 -23.20 -36.46
CA GLU A 443 13.98 -23.31 -37.22
C GLU A 443 14.89 -22.09 -36.98
N PHE A 444 14.31 -20.89 -36.99
CA PHE A 444 15.05 -19.66 -36.68
C PHE A 444 15.67 -19.68 -35.27
N LEU A 445 14.93 -20.11 -34.26
CA LEU A 445 15.42 -20.22 -32.88
C LEU A 445 16.54 -21.26 -32.76
N GLN A 446 16.40 -22.42 -33.40
CA GLN A 446 17.41 -23.47 -33.39
C GLN A 446 18.71 -23.05 -34.12
N GLN A 447 18.58 -22.40 -35.28
CA GLN A 447 19.72 -21.87 -36.02
C GLN A 447 20.45 -20.79 -35.21
N SER A 448 19.68 -19.90 -34.56
CA SER A 448 20.22 -18.84 -33.70
C SER A 448 20.94 -19.40 -32.47
N LEU A 449 20.44 -20.48 -31.87
CA LEU A 449 21.07 -21.12 -30.71
C LEU A 449 22.43 -21.76 -31.04
N ARG A 450 22.63 -22.22 -32.28
CA ARG A 450 23.91 -22.78 -32.75
C ARG A 450 24.98 -21.71 -33.00
N ASN A 451 24.59 -20.43 -33.07
CA ASN A 451 25.52 -19.34 -33.25
C ASN A 451 26.26 -19.04 -31.93
N LYS A 452 27.59 -19.17 -31.94
CA LYS A 452 28.43 -18.94 -30.76
C LYS A 452 28.62 -17.44 -30.42
N ASN A 453 28.40 -16.54 -31.39
CA ASN A 453 28.62 -15.10 -31.23
C ASN A 453 27.31 -14.32 -31.37
N LEU A 454 26.53 -14.25 -30.29
CA LEU A 454 25.31 -13.44 -30.23
C LEU A 454 25.63 -11.99 -29.86
N GLN A 455 24.98 -11.02 -30.53
CA GLN A 455 25.14 -9.58 -30.31
C GLN A 455 23.87 -8.97 -29.69
N MET A 456 24.00 -7.79 -29.06
CA MET A 456 22.91 -7.05 -28.39
C MET A 456 22.20 -6.02 -29.30
N ASN A 457 22.39 -6.10 -30.61
CA ASN A 457 21.84 -5.15 -31.58
C ASN A 457 20.38 -5.44 -31.96
N ASP A 458 19.89 -6.64 -31.69
CA ASP A 458 18.52 -7.08 -31.97
C ASP A 458 17.91 -7.82 -30.76
N TYR A 459 16.66 -8.29 -30.89
CA TYR A 459 15.99 -9.07 -29.85
C TYR A 459 16.26 -10.58 -29.92
N LYS A 460 17.23 -11.04 -30.72
CA LYS A 460 17.53 -12.48 -30.87
C LYS A 460 17.90 -13.12 -29.54
N ILE A 461 18.68 -12.44 -28.70
CA ILE A 461 19.04 -12.92 -27.36
C ILE A 461 17.81 -13.06 -26.47
N ALA A 462 16.90 -12.07 -26.49
CA ALA A 462 15.66 -12.13 -25.73
C ALA A 462 14.78 -13.31 -26.18
N LEU A 463 14.65 -13.54 -27.49
CA LEU A 463 13.92 -14.68 -28.05
C LEU A 463 14.48 -16.02 -27.56
N LEU A 464 15.81 -16.19 -27.56
CA LEU A 464 16.46 -17.40 -27.07
C LEU A 464 16.28 -17.58 -25.55
N CYS A 465 16.42 -16.50 -24.78
CA CYS A 465 16.15 -16.51 -23.34
C CYS A 465 14.71 -16.92 -23.04
N ASN A 466 13.73 -16.41 -23.81
CA ASN A 466 12.31 -16.70 -23.61
C ASN A 466 11.96 -18.14 -23.98
N ALA A 467 12.47 -18.64 -25.10
CA ALA A 467 12.16 -19.98 -25.61
C ALA A 467 12.80 -21.11 -24.80
N TYR A 468 14.06 -20.93 -24.37
CA TYR A 468 14.86 -22.00 -23.80
C TYR A 468 15.09 -21.86 -22.29
N SER A 469 14.36 -20.98 -21.60
CA SER A 469 14.56 -20.64 -20.19
C SER A 469 14.53 -21.85 -19.22
N THR A 470 13.79 -22.91 -19.57
CA THR A 470 13.63 -24.12 -18.74
C THR A 470 14.59 -25.25 -19.14
N ASN A 471 15.49 -25.01 -20.10
CA ASN A 471 16.49 -25.97 -20.56
C ASN A 471 17.89 -25.52 -20.12
N SER A 472 18.42 -26.14 -19.06
CA SER A 472 19.70 -25.79 -18.44
C SER A 472 20.87 -25.69 -19.43
N GLU A 473 20.98 -26.64 -20.36
CA GLU A 473 22.08 -26.67 -21.35
C GLU A 473 21.97 -25.53 -22.36
N CYS A 474 20.78 -25.31 -22.91
CA CYS A 474 20.53 -24.32 -23.96
C CYS A 474 20.44 -22.89 -23.40
N PHE A 475 20.05 -22.72 -22.14
CA PHE A 475 19.83 -21.41 -21.52
C PHE A 475 21.12 -20.72 -21.08
N THR A 476 22.15 -21.51 -20.76
CA THR A 476 23.44 -20.99 -20.27
C THR A 476 24.08 -20.03 -21.27
N LEU A 477 23.99 -20.33 -22.58
CA LEU A 477 24.54 -19.48 -23.63
C LEU A 477 23.87 -18.09 -23.67
N PRO A 478 22.56 -17.93 -23.98
CA PRO A 478 21.95 -16.61 -24.12
C PRO A 478 21.92 -15.83 -22.79
N MET A 479 21.72 -16.50 -21.65
CA MET A 479 21.77 -15.85 -20.34
C MET A 479 23.19 -15.37 -19.99
N GLY A 480 24.21 -16.17 -20.33
CA GLY A 480 25.62 -15.80 -20.16
C GLY A 480 25.97 -14.51 -20.91
N VAL A 481 25.51 -14.35 -22.16
CA VAL A 481 25.76 -13.14 -22.94
C VAL A 481 25.14 -11.90 -22.28
N LEU A 482 23.89 -11.98 -21.77
CA LEU A 482 23.24 -10.88 -21.05
C LEU A 482 24.02 -10.49 -19.79
N VAL A 483 24.44 -11.47 -18.99
CA VAL A 483 25.14 -11.23 -17.72
C VAL A 483 26.55 -10.64 -17.96
N GLU A 484 27.32 -11.21 -18.89
CA GLU A 484 28.68 -10.73 -19.18
C GLU A 484 28.67 -9.32 -19.80
N THR A 485 27.65 -8.98 -20.58
CA THR A 485 27.49 -7.61 -21.15
C THR A 485 27.45 -6.54 -20.06
N ILE A 486 26.73 -6.78 -18.97
CA ILE A 486 26.62 -5.82 -17.86
C ILE A 486 27.70 -5.98 -16.79
N TYR A 487 28.29 -7.16 -16.64
CA TYR A 487 29.38 -7.41 -15.68
C TYR A 487 30.73 -6.86 -16.19
N GLY A 488 30.95 -6.95 -17.51
CA GLY A 488 32.16 -6.53 -18.20
C GLY A 488 33.25 -7.60 -18.22
N ASN A 489 34.02 -7.65 -19.31
CA ASN A 489 35.23 -8.48 -19.40
C ASN A 489 36.29 -7.92 -18.44
N GLY A 490 36.65 -8.67 -17.39
CA GLY A 490 37.44 -8.25 -16.22
C GLY A 490 38.83 -7.62 -16.45
N ASN A 491 39.21 -7.35 -17.69
CA ASN A 491 40.44 -6.67 -18.09
C ASN A 491 40.30 -5.14 -18.13
N MET A 492 39.11 -4.61 -18.43
CA MET A 492 38.88 -3.16 -18.49
C MET A 492 38.28 -2.66 -17.18
N ARG A 493 38.89 -1.64 -16.60
CA ARG A 493 38.44 -0.96 -15.38
C ARG A 493 38.21 0.52 -15.64
N ILE A 494 37.26 1.11 -14.93
CA ILE A 494 36.91 2.53 -15.05
C ILE A 494 37.00 3.19 -13.66
N PRO A 495 37.51 4.44 -13.55
CA PRO A 495 37.52 5.15 -12.28
C PRO A 495 36.11 5.59 -11.87
N LEU A 496 35.85 5.56 -10.56
CA LEU A 496 34.69 6.16 -9.93
C LEU A 496 35.08 7.50 -9.26
N PRO A 497 34.12 8.34 -8.84
CA PRO A 497 34.42 9.59 -8.14
C PRO A 497 35.25 9.38 -6.86
N GLY A 498 36.11 10.35 -6.57
CA GLY A 498 37.07 10.28 -5.45
C GLY A 498 38.41 9.67 -5.86
N THR A 499 39.18 9.23 -4.87
CA THR A 499 40.51 8.63 -5.05
C THR A 499 40.49 7.13 -4.76
N ASN A 500 41.36 6.36 -5.45
CA ASN A 500 41.56 4.93 -5.23
C ASN A 500 40.30 4.04 -5.33
N CYS A 501 39.34 4.40 -6.20
CA CYS A 501 38.13 3.62 -6.43
C CYS A 501 37.97 3.28 -7.93
N MET A 502 37.96 1.97 -8.25
CA MET A 502 37.86 1.47 -9.62
C MET A 502 36.72 0.46 -9.73
N ALA A 503 35.95 0.54 -10.81
CA ALA A 503 34.88 -0.40 -11.15
C ALA A 503 35.23 -1.22 -12.40
N SER A 504 34.48 -2.29 -12.65
CA SER A 504 34.47 -2.97 -13.95
C SER A 504 34.00 -2.03 -15.08
N GLY A 505 34.54 -2.20 -16.28
CA GLY A 505 34.41 -1.22 -17.37
C GLY A 505 33.05 -1.12 -18.10
N SER A 506 32.05 -1.95 -17.79
CA SER A 506 30.76 -1.89 -18.49
C SER A 506 29.85 -0.78 -17.91
N ILE A 507 29.44 0.17 -18.75
CA ILE A 507 28.67 1.36 -18.36
C ILE A 507 27.27 1.43 -18.96
N THR A 508 26.98 0.66 -20.02
CA THR A 508 25.68 0.64 -20.71
C THR A 508 24.76 -0.41 -20.09
N PRO A 509 23.69 -0.02 -19.36
CA PRO A 509 22.75 -0.98 -18.78
C PRO A 509 21.85 -1.62 -19.84
N LEU A 510 21.19 -2.73 -19.49
CA LEU A 510 20.14 -3.29 -20.36
C LEU A 510 18.95 -2.31 -20.44
N PRO A 511 18.50 -1.94 -21.65
CA PRO A 511 17.35 -1.06 -21.85
C PRO A 511 16.03 -1.62 -21.29
N MET A 512 15.11 -0.75 -20.85
CA MET A 512 13.79 -1.17 -20.33
C MET A 512 13.00 -1.99 -21.33
N ASN A 513 12.93 -1.56 -22.60
CA ASN A 513 12.23 -2.29 -23.66
C ASN A 513 12.79 -3.71 -23.88
N LEU A 514 14.09 -3.94 -23.68
CA LEU A 514 14.70 -5.26 -23.70
C LEU A 514 14.27 -6.10 -22.49
N LEU A 515 14.28 -5.53 -21.29
CA LEU A 515 13.85 -6.20 -20.07
C LEU A 515 12.34 -6.53 -20.08
N ASP A 516 11.51 -5.66 -20.66
CA ASP A 516 10.08 -5.89 -20.88
C ASP A 516 9.81 -7.00 -21.89
N SER A 517 10.73 -7.19 -22.85
CA SER A 517 10.71 -8.26 -23.85
C SER A 517 11.25 -9.60 -23.31
N LEU A 518 11.67 -9.67 -22.04
CA LEU A 518 12.04 -10.92 -21.37
C LEU A 518 10.86 -11.49 -20.59
N THR A 519 10.72 -12.82 -20.61
CA THR A 519 9.74 -13.48 -19.75
C THR A 519 10.10 -13.33 -18.27
N VAL A 520 9.12 -13.47 -17.39
CA VAL A 520 9.34 -13.45 -15.93
C VAL A 520 10.39 -14.47 -15.50
N HIS A 521 10.39 -15.68 -16.07
CA HIS A 521 11.40 -16.69 -15.74
C HIS A 521 12.82 -16.28 -16.17
N ALA A 522 12.96 -15.68 -17.36
CA ALA A 522 14.24 -15.14 -17.82
C ALA A 522 14.72 -13.98 -16.91
N LYS A 523 13.82 -13.06 -16.53
CA LYS A 523 14.10 -11.98 -15.59
C LYS A 523 14.51 -12.51 -14.19
N MET A 524 13.81 -13.51 -13.66
CA MET A 524 14.13 -14.15 -12.37
C MET A 524 15.54 -14.75 -12.39
N SER A 525 15.89 -15.42 -13.47
CA SER A 525 17.22 -16.01 -13.66
C SER A 525 18.30 -14.94 -13.74
N LEU A 526 18.05 -13.85 -14.47
CA LEU A 526 18.96 -12.71 -14.57
C LEU A 526 19.17 -12.03 -13.20
N ILE A 527 18.10 -11.76 -12.43
CA ILE A 527 18.20 -11.26 -11.05
C ILE A 527 19.04 -12.19 -10.19
N HIS A 528 18.78 -13.50 -10.27
CA HIS A 528 19.48 -14.49 -9.45
C HIS A 528 20.97 -14.55 -9.80
N SER A 529 21.32 -14.52 -11.10
CA SER A 529 22.70 -14.46 -11.56
C SER A 529 23.41 -13.20 -11.08
N ILE A 530 22.78 -12.03 -11.18
CA ILE A 530 23.34 -10.76 -10.69
C ILE A 530 23.58 -10.84 -9.18
N ALA A 531 22.57 -11.20 -8.39
CA ALA A 531 22.69 -11.29 -6.93
C ALA A 531 23.78 -12.29 -6.50
N THR A 532 23.88 -13.43 -7.17
CA THR A 532 24.93 -14.43 -6.91
C THR A 532 26.33 -13.87 -7.18
N ARG A 533 26.51 -13.10 -8.27
CA ARG A 533 27.79 -12.45 -8.58
C ARG A 533 28.14 -11.38 -7.55
N VAL A 534 27.17 -10.59 -7.09
CA VAL A 534 27.36 -9.59 -6.03
C VAL A 534 27.80 -10.28 -4.74
N ILE A 535 27.13 -11.36 -4.32
CA ILE A 535 27.48 -12.15 -3.13
C ILE A 535 28.88 -12.76 -3.27
N LYS A 536 29.21 -13.31 -4.45
CA LYS A 536 30.55 -13.86 -4.73
C LYS A 536 31.64 -12.79 -4.59
N LEU A 537 31.41 -11.59 -5.13
CA LEU A 537 32.36 -10.48 -5.03
C LEU A 537 32.51 -10.00 -3.57
N ALA A 538 31.42 -9.97 -2.81
CA ALA A 538 31.42 -9.62 -1.40
C ALA A 538 32.26 -10.61 -0.57
N HIS A 539 32.11 -11.92 -0.80
CA HIS A 539 32.93 -12.93 -0.13
C HIS A 539 34.39 -12.94 -0.58
N ALA A 540 34.68 -12.55 -1.83
CA ALA A 540 36.03 -12.45 -2.36
C ALA A 540 36.85 -11.29 -1.75
N LYS A 541 36.22 -10.39 -0.98
CA LYS A 541 36.85 -9.19 -0.39
C LYS A 541 37.62 -8.35 -1.41
N SER A 542 37.10 -8.28 -2.63
CA SER A 542 37.70 -7.48 -3.70
C SER A 542 37.55 -5.98 -3.41
N SER A 543 38.57 -5.19 -3.74
CA SER A 543 38.51 -3.73 -3.73
C SER A 543 37.90 -3.15 -5.01
N VAL A 544 37.69 -3.97 -6.05
CA VAL A 544 37.08 -3.54 -7.31
C VAL A 544 35.57 -3.47 -7.15
N ALA A 545 35.01 -2.33 -7.51
CA ALA A 545 33.58 -2.07 -7.46
C ALA A 545 32.81 -2.77 -8.59
N LEU A 546 31.50 -2.93 -8.40
CA LEU A 546 30.61 -3.47 -9.42
C LEU A 546 30.59 -2.58 -10.68
N ALA A 547 30.26 -3.16 -11.83
CA ALA A 547 30.07 -2.37 -13.05
C ALA A 547 28.88 -1.39 -12.90
N PRO A 548 28.97 -0.13 -13.36
CA PRO A 548 27.83 0.79 -13.38
C PRO A 548 26.61 0.21 -14.11
N ALA A 549 26.82 -0.48 -15.24
CA ALA A 549 25.76 -1.15 -15.99
C ALA A 549 25.03 -2.23 -15.18
N LEU A 550 25.76 -2.99 -14.35
CA LEU A 550 25.19 -4.06 -13.52
C LEU A 550 24.26 -3.48 -12.45
N VAL A 551 24.70 -2.45 -11.74
CA VAL A 551 23.91 -1.82 -10.66
C VAL A 551 22.66 -1.15 -11.23
N GLU A 552 22.80 -0.41 -12.33
CA GLU A 552 21.66 0.22 -13.01
C GLU A 552 20.67 -0.83 -13.56
N THR A 553 21.15 -1.90 -14.20
CA THR A 553 20.30 -2.99 -14.71
C THR A 553 19.59 -3.72 -13.57
N TYR A 554 20.29 -4.00 -12.46
CA TYR A 554 19.69 -4.60 -11.28
C TYR A 554 18.59 -3.71 -10.70
N SER A 555 18.81 -2.39 -10.67
CA SER A 555 17.81 -1.44 -10.21
C SER A 555 16.53 -1.45 -11.06
N ARG A 556 16.67 -1.56 -12.40
CA ARG A 556 15.53 -1.68 -13.33
C ARG A 556 14.76 -2.97 -13.11
N LEU A 557 15.46 -4.07 -12.85
CA LEU A 557 14.82 -5.35 -12.57
C LEU A 557 14.02 -5.34 -11.25
N LEU A 558 14.43 -4.57 -10.25
CA LEU A 558 13.70 -4.45 -8.98
C LEU A 558 12.35 -3.71 -9.10
N VAL A 559 12.07 -3.06 -10.23
CA VAL A 559 10.78 -2.40 -10.50
C VAL A 559 9.65 -3.40 -10.76
N TYR A 560 9.96 -4.57 -11.29
CA TYR A 560 8.98 -5.60 -11.64
C TYR A 560 8.41 -6.28 -10.38
N MET A 561 7.18 -5.93 -10.02
CA MET A 561 6.53 -6.47 -8.82
C MET A 561 6.15 -7.95 -8.98
N GLU A 562 6.05 -8.49 -10.20
CA GLU A 562 5.82 -9.91 -10.42
C GLU A 562 7.01 -10.80 -10.02
N ILE A 563 8.20 -10.22 -9.86
CA ILE A 563 9.39 -10.92 -9.32
C ILE A 563 9.75 -10.46 -7.90
N GLU A 564 8.80 -9.89 -7.15
CA GLU A 564 8.98 -9.34 -5.79
C GLU A 564 9.77 -10.27 -4.85
N SER A 565 9.50 -11.59 -4.91
CA SER A 565 10.12 -12.59 -4.02
C SER A 565 11.64 -12.70 -4.16
N LEU A 566 12.16 -12.70 -5.40
CA LEU A 566 13.61 -12.76 -5.66
C LEU A 566 14.22 -11.36 -5.86
N GLY A 567 13.39 -10.38 -6.22
CA GLY A 567 13.74 -8.97 -6.37
C GLY A 567 13.78 -8.27 -5.03
N ILE A 568 12.82 -7.37 -4.77
CA ILE A 568 12.89 -6.45 -3.62
C ILE A 568 12.93 -7.16 -2.25
N LYS A 569 12.18 -8.25 -2.09
CA LYS A 569 12.20 -9.02 -0.84
C LYS A 569 13.56 -9.69 -0.62
N GLY A 570 14.10 -10.32 -1.66
CA GLY A 570 15.44 -10.90 -1.64
C GLY A 570 16.54 -9.87 -1.40
N PHE A 571 16.43 -8.68 -2.02
CA PHE A 571 17.34 -7.56 -1.82
C PHE A 571 17.45 -7.17 -0.35
N ILE A 572 16.32 -6.90 0.32
CA ILE A 572 16.30 -6.43 1.71
C ILE A 572 16.57 -7.56 2.72
N SER A 573 15.97 -8.73 2.52
CA SER A 573 16.03 -9.81 3.52
C SER A 573 17.23 -10.75 3.37
N GLN A 574 17.87 -10.82 2.20
CA GLN A 574 18.95 -11.77 1.92
C GLN A 574 20.24 -11.08 1.48
N LEU A 575 20.19 -10.30 0.39
CA LEU A 575 21.39 -9.70 -0.20
C LEU A 575 22.04 -8.70 0.75
N LEU A 576 21.27 -7.72 1.24
CA LEU A 576 21.78 -6.67 2.11
C LEU A 576 22.37 -7.23 3.42
N PRO A 577 21.70 -8.14 4.16
CA PRO A 577 22.30 -8.77 5.35
C PRO A 577 23.54 -9.60 5.04
N THR A 578 23.59 -10.30 3.90
CA THR A 578 24.75 -11.12 3.51
C THR A 578 25.97 -10.24 3.22
N VAL A 579 25.78 -9.18 2.43
CA VAL A 579 26.82 -8.18 2.14
C VAL A 579 27.32 -7.53 3.42
N PHE A 580 26.41 -7.15 4.33
CA PHE A 580 26.78 -6.59 5.61
C PHE A 580 27.63 -7.56 6.47
N LYS A 581 27.19 -8.82 6.60
CA LYS A 581 27.92 -9.87 7.35
C LYS A 581 29.31 -10.18 6.76
N SER A 582 29.49 -10.02 5.45
CA SER A 582 30.80 -10.17 4.79
C SER A 582 31.73 -8.96 4.95
N HIS A 583 31.28 -7.87 5.59
CA HIS A 583 32.01 -6.60 5.73
C HIS A 583 32.42 -5.98 4.38
N ALA A 584 31.60 -6.18 3.34
CA ALA A 584 31.82 -5.64 2.01
C ALA A 584 31.28 -4.19 1.90
N TRP A 585 31.93 -3.24 2.57
CA TRP A 585 31.45 -1.86 2.72
C TRP A 585 31.21 -1.11 1.41
N GLY A 586 32.07 -1.32 0.40
CA GLY A 586 31.88 -0.70 -0.93
C GLY A 586 30.64 -1.21 -1.66
N ILE A 587 30.36 -2.51 -1.56
CA ILE A 587 29.13 -3.08 -2.12
C ILE A 587 27.93 -2.61 -1.31
N LEU A 588 28.01 -2.58 0.03
CA LEU A 588 26.94 -2.06 0.87
C LEU A 588 26.58 -0.62 0.50
N HIS A 589 27.58 0.25 0.36
CA HIS A 589 27.39 1.63 -0.10
C HIS A 589 26.67 1.69 -1.46
N THR A 590 27.09 0.86 -2.41
CA THR A 590 26.46 0.73 -3.73
C THR A 590 24.97 0.38 -3.63
N LEU A 591 24.61 -0.59 -2.79
CA LEU A 591 23.22 -1.04 -2.63
C LEU A 591 22.33 0.02 -1.99
N LEU A 592 22.83 0.76 -0.99
CA LEU A 592 22.11 1.84 -0.33
C LEU A 592 21.94 3.07 -1.24
N GLU A 593 23.00 3.41 -1.99
CA GLU A 593 22.96 4.47 -3.00
C GLU A 593 21.97 4.13 -4.12
N MET A 594 22.01 2.91 -4.64
CA MET A 594 21.04 2.42 -5.63
C MET A 594 19.61 2.53 -5.09
N PHE A 595 19.38 2.15 -3.83
CA PHE A 595 18.05 2.30 -3.23
C PHE A 595 17.59 3.76 -3.21
N SER A 596 18.47 4.67 -2.79
CA SER A 596 18.16 6.10 -2.65
C SER A 596 17.80 6.82 -3.95
N TYR A 597 18.42 6.43 -5.07
CA TYR A 597 18.34 7.19 -6.32
C TYR A 597 17.69 6.44 -7.50
N ARG A 598 17.31 5.17 -7.31
CA ARG A 598 16.70 4.34 -8.38
C ARG A 598 15.39 3.66 -7.99
N MET A 599 15.04 3.61 -6.70
CA MET A 599 13.83 2.94 -6.23
C MET A 599 12.70 3.94 -5.98
N HIS A 600 11.58 3.81 -6.71
CA HIS A 600 10.43 4.73 -6.61
C HIS A 600 9.21 4.11 -5.94
N HIS A 601 8.80 2.91 -6.39
CA HIS A 601 7.56 2.23 -5.94
C HIS A 601 7.86 1.01 -5.04
N ILE A 602 8.31 1.28 -3.81
CA ILE A 602 8.57 0.24 -2.81
C ILE A 602 7.45 0.21 -1.77
N GLN A 603 6.92 -0.98 -1.47
CA GLN A 603 5.87 -1.13 -0.47
C GLN A 603 6.33 -0.63 0.91
N PRO A 604 5.44 -0.05 1.74
CA PRO A 604 5.83 0.63 2.97
C PRO A 604 6.58 -0.25 3.96
N HIS A 605 6.19 -1.52 4.09
CA HIS A 605 6.82 -2.45 5.02
C HIS A 605 8.27 -2.77 4.65
N TYR A 606 8.61 -2.84 3.35
CA TYR A 606 9.98 -3.00 2.88
C TYR A 606 10.84 -1.78 3.19
N ARG A 607 10.29 -0.56 3.03
CA ARG A 607 10.96 0.68 3.44
C ARG A 607 11.25 0.71 4.94
N VAL A 608 10.30 0.31 5.77
CA VAL A 608 10.47 0.24 7.23
C VAL A 608 11.47 -0.85 7.64
N GLN A 609 11.46 -2.01 6.97
CA GLN A 609 12.50 -3.02 7.17
C GLN A 609 13.89 -2.49 6.80
N LEU A 610 14.05 -1.79 5.68
CA LEU A 610 15.34 -1.20 5.35
C LEU A 610 15.75 -0.14 6.39
N LEU A 611 14.81 0.69 6.85
CA LEU A 611 15.05 1.69 7.90
C LEU A 611 15.56 1.04 9.20
N SER A 612 14.96 -0.07 9.65
CA SER A 612 15.44 -0.80 10.82
C SER A 612 16.86 -1.36 10.62
N HIS A 613 17.17 -1.87 9.42
CA HIS A 613 18.54 -2.27 9.10
C HIS A 613 19.49 -1.08 9.17
N LEU A 614 19.14 0.08 8.61
CA LEU A 614 20.00 1.27 8.64
C LEU A 614 20.29 1.75 10.07
N HIS A 615 19.32 1.75 10.97
CA HIS A 615 19.56 2.09 12.37
C HIS A 615 20.49 1.08 13.06
N SER A 616 20.30 -0.22 12.81
CA SER A 616 21.21 -1.24 13.34
C SER A 616 22.63 -1.12 12.76
N LEU A 617 22.76 -0.80 11.47
CA LEU A 617 24.03 -0.58 10.79
C LEU A 617 24.76 0.64 11.35
N ALA A 618 24.04 1.75 11.55
CA ALA A 618 24.60 2.99 12.05
C ALA A 618 25.18 2.88 13.46
N ALA A 619 24.77 1.89 14.26
CA ALA A 619 25.28 1.66 15.62
C ALA A 619 26.60 0.86 15.64
N VAL A 620 26.98 0.18 14.56
CA VAL A 620 28.12 -0.77 14.53
C VAL A 620 29.45 -0.03 14.40
N PRO A 621 30.41 -0.12 15.35
CA PRO A 621 31.62 0.72 15.35
C PRO A 621 32.44 0.66 14.04
N GLN A 622 32.43 -0.47 13.36
CA GLN A 622 33.14 -0.72 12.10
C GLN A 622 32.62 0.14 10.93
N THR A 623 31.45 0.77 11.06
CA THR A 623 30.88 1.67 10.03
C THR A 623 31.27 3.14 10.24
N ASN A 624 32.21 3.45 11.14
CA ASN A 624 32.67 4.81 11.46
C ASN A 624 33.58 5.41 10.35
N GLN A 625 33.11 5.37 9.10
CA GLN A 625 33.75 5.94 7.92
C GLN A 625 32.87 7.08 7.39
N ASN A 626 33.47 8.25 7.09
CA ASN A 626 32.74 9.47 6.71
C ASN A 626 31.69 9.22 5.60
N GLN A 627 32.12 8.63 4.48
CA GLN A 627 31.25 8.37 3.34
C GLN A 627 30.13 7.36 3.66
N LEU A 628 30.43 6.30 4.42
CA LEU A 628 29.44 5.28 4.76
C LEU A 628 28.39 5.82 5.74
N HIS A 629 28.82 6.55 6.77
CA HIS A 629 27.91 7.17 7.73
C HIS A 629 26.97 8.18 7.04
N LEU A 630 27.52 9.02 6.15
CA LEU A 630 26.73 9.95 5.33
C LEU A 630 25.71 9.21 4.44
N CYS A 631 26.12 8.11 3.80
CA CYS A 631 25.23 7.31 2.94
C CYS A 631 24.07 6.69 3.74
N VAL A 632 24.36 6.08 4.90
CA VAL A 632 23.35 5.45 5.77
C VAL A 632 22.32 6.47 6.24
N GLU A 633 22.77 7.63 6.72
CA GLU A 633 21.88 8.66 7.24
C GLU A 633 21.09 9.38 6.14
N SER A 634 21.72 9.67 5.00
CA SER A 634 21.02 10.25 3.84
C SER A 634 19.93 9.31 3.30
N THR A 635 20.22 8.00 3.25
CA THR A 635 19.25 6.97 2.84
C THR A 635 18.09 6.90 3.84
N ALA A 636 18.38 6.90 5.15
CA ALA A 636 17.36 6.89 6.20
C ALA A 636 16.48 8.15 6.14
N LEU A 637 17.07 9.33 5.93
CA LEU A 637 16.33 10.60 5.79
C LEU A 637 15.34 10.54 4.62
N ARG A 638 15.75 10.01 3.46
CA ARG A 638 14.86 9.79 2.30
C ARG A 638 13.73 8.82 2.63
N LEU A 639 14.04 7.70 3.27
CA LEU A 639 13.03 6.72 3.65
C LEU A 639 11.96 7.35 4.56
N ILE A 640 12.37 8.07 5.60
CA ILE A 640 11.48 8.71 6.57
C ILE A 640 10.62 9.78 5.89
N THR A 641 11.25 10.75 5.23
CA THR A 641 10.56 11.89 4.60
C THR A 641 9.57 11.46 3.53
N ALA A 642 9.86 10.37 2.82
CA ALA A 642 9.04 9.86 1.74
C ALA A 642 7.88 8.94 2.19
N LEU A 643 7.72 8.60 3.48
CA LEU A 643 6.58 7.76 3.94
C LEU A 643 5.23 8.43 3.65
N GLY A 644 4.32 7.76 2.97
CA GLY A 644 2.98 8.29 2.68
C GLY A 644 2.18 8.51 3.97
N SER A 645 1.34 9.54 4.01
CA SER A 645 0.58 9.91 5.22
C SER A 645 -0.28 8.76 5.76
N SER A 646 -0.93 7.99 4.88
CA SER A 646 -1.72 6.79 5.25
C SER A 646 -0.86 5.55 5.54
N GLU A 647 0.44 5.57 5.25
CA GLU A 647 1.34 4.43 5.45
C GLU A 647 1.91 4.40 6.87
N VAL A 648 2.11 5.56 7.49
CA VAL A 648 2.86 5.68 8.75
C VAL A 648 2.22 4.85 9.86
N GLN A 649 0.93 5.07 10.17
CA GLN A 649 0.24 4.36 11.24
C GLN A 649 0.32 2.83 11.10
N PRO A 650 -0.13 2.20 9.99
CA PRO A 650 -0.17 0.74 9.91
C PRO A 650 1.20 0.08 9.93
N GLN A 651 2.28 0.78 9.54
CA GLN A 651 3.63 0.23 9.63
C GLN A 651 4.22 0.38 11.03
N PHE A 652 4.14 1.56 11.66
CA PHE A 652 4.77 1.80 12.96
C PHE A 652 4.02 1.15 14.12
N THR A 653 2.70 0.97 14.02
CA THR A 653 1.90 0.26 15.03
C THR A 653 2.39 -1.18 15.26
N ARG A 654 3.01 -1.80 14.25
CA ARG A 654 3.56 -3.18 14.36
C ARG A 654 4.78 -3.27 15.27
N PHE A 655 5.44 -2.15 15.57
CA PHE A 655 6.68 -2.10 16.34
C PHE A 655 6.48 -1.57 17.76
N LEU A 656 5.23 -1.43 18.24
CA LEU A 656 4.95 -0.93 19.59
C LEU A 656 5.55 -1.80 20.71
N SER A 657 5.72 -3.10 20.48
CA SER A 657 6.35 -4.00 21.44
C SER A 657 7.84 -3.75 21.61
N ASP A 658 8.54 -3.32 20.55
CA ASP A 658 9.96 -2.97 20.59
C ASP A 658 10.27 -1.84 19.59
N PRO A 659 9.93 -0.58 19.94
CA PRO A 659 10.06 0.56 19.04
C PRO A 659 11.53 0.89 18.76
N LYS A 660 12.48 0.38 19.55
CA LYS A 660 13.92 0.66 19.40
C LYS A 660 14.47 0.21 18.05
N THR A 661 13.85 -0.80 17.44
CA THR A 661 14.28 -1.38 16.16
C THR A 661 14.12 -0.44 14.97
N VAL A 662 13.17 0.49 15.02
CA VAL A 662 12.83 1.41 13.92
C VAL A 662 13.23 2.86 14.21
N LEU A 663 13.96 3.09 15.31
CA LEU A 663 14.36 4.40 15.77
C LEU A 663 15.88 4.55 15.79
N SER A 664 16.35 5.77 15.64
CA SER A 664 17.77 6.09 15.75
C SER A 664 18.16 6.22 17.23
N ALA A 665 19.30 5.63 17.61
CA ALA A 665 19.83 5.76 18.98
C ALA A 665 20.58 7.09 19.21
N GLU A 666 21.27 7.62 18.19
CA GLU A 666 22.16 8.79 18.35
C GLU A 666 21.85 9.96 17.40
N SER A 667 21.29 9.70 16.20
CA SER A 667 20.96 10.78 15.25
C SER A 667 19.64 11.45 15.64
N GLU A 668 19.76 12.61 16.28
CA GLU A 668 18.64 13.50 16.62
C GLU A 668 17.90 13.94 15.34
N GLU A 669 18.62 14.26 14.27
CA GLU A 669 18.05 14.78 13.02
C GLU A 669 17.09 13.77 12.36
N LEU A 670 17.44 12.47 12.34
CA LEU A 670 16.56 11.42 11.81
C LEU A 670 15.30 11.25 12.67
N ASN A 671 15.44 11.25 14.00
CA ASN A 671 14.30 11.13 14.91
C ASN A 671 13.38 12.37 14.81
N ARG A 672 13.95 13.57 14.62
CA ARG A 672 13.19 14.80 14.37
C ARG A 672 12.48 14.76 13.01
N ALA A 673 13.14 14.30 11.97
CA ALA A 673 12.51 14.09 10.65
C ALA A 673 11.35 13.08 10.74
N LEU A 674 11.49 12.04 11.57
CA LEU A 674 10.41 11.10 11.84
C LEU A 674 9.25 11.80 12.54
N ILE A 675 9.49 12.58 13.59
CA ILE A 675 8.44 13.35 14.28
C ILE A 675 7.70 14.29 13.33
N LEU A 676 8.42 15.02 12.46
CA LEU A 676 7.78 15.87 11.43
C LEU A 676 6.92 15.06 10.48
N THR A 677 7.37 13.86 10.11
CA THR A 677 6.61 12.91 9.28
C THR A 677 5.36 12.42 10.01
N LEU A 678 5.45 12.10 11.31
CA LEU A 678 4.30 11.76 12.16
C LEU A 678 3.30 12.93 12.23
N ALA A 679 3.79 14.16 12.42
CA ALA A 679 2.96 15.36 12.53
C ALA A 679 2.15 15.60 11.25
N ARG A 680 2.78 15.54 10.06
CA ARG A 680 2.03 15.67 8.80
C ARG A 680 1.12 14.48 8.52
N ALA A 681 1.54 13.26 8.86
CA ALA A 681 0.75 12.06 8.57
C ALA A 681 -0.55 12.06 9.38
N THR A 682 -0.43 12.27 10.69
CA THR A 682 -1.60 12.35 11.59
C THR A 682 -2.49 13.56 11.31
N HIS A 683 -1.94 14.65 10.76
CA HIS A 683 -2.71 15.79 10.29
C HIS A 683 -3.49 15.47 9.00
N VAL A 684 -2.82 14.94 7.96
CA VAL A 684 -3.45 14.66 6.65
C VAL A 684 -4.49 13.54 6.73
N THR A 685 -4.31 12.58 7.65
CA THR A 685 -5.29 11.50 7.85
C THR A 685 -6.31 11.81 8.94
N ASP A 686 -6.33 13.04 9.47
CA ASP A 686 -7.22 13.47 10.54
C ASP A 686 -7.21 12.55 11.78
N PHE A 687 -6.07 11.91 12.07
CA PHE A 687 -5.98 10.81 13.06
C PHE A 687 -6.38 11.24 14.47
N PHE A 688 -6.04 12.47 14.85
CA PHE A 688 -6.35 13.02 16.19
C PHE A 688 -7.68 13.78 16.23
N THR A 689 -8.45 13.86 15.13
CA THR A 689 -9.74 14.55 15.17
C THR A 689 -10.70 13.82 16.11
N GLY A 690 -11.17 14.52 17.16
CA GLY A 690 -11.99 13.94 18.22
C GLY A 690 -11.21 13.27 19.38
N SER A 691 -9.88 13.31 19.37
CA SER A 691 -9.03 12.83 20.48
C SER A 691 -8.09 13.93 20.98
N ASP A 692 -8.32 14.43 22.19
CA ASP A 692 -7.52 15.53 22.77
C ASP A 692 -6.21 15.06 23.43
N SER A 693 -6.02 13.74 23.58
CA SER A 693 -4.86 13.17 24.25
C SER A 693 -4.11 12.17 23.35
N ILE A 694 -2.79 12.15 23.49
CA ILE A 694 -1.94 11.16 22.83
C ILE A 694 -1.97 9.79 23.56
N GLN A 695 -2.54 9.75 24.77
CA GLN A 695 -2.55 8.56 25.61
C GLN A 695 -3.37 7.44 24.98
N GLY A 696 -2.86 6.20 25.03
CA GLY A 696 -3.50 5.04 24.41
C GLY A 696 -3.32 4.94 22.88
N THR A 697 -2.66 5.92 22.26
CA THR A 697 -2.33 5.86 20.83
C THR A 697 -0.94 5.29 20.58
N TRP A 698 -0.73 4.74 19.37
CA TRP A 698 0.57 4.20 18.93
C TRP A 698 1.69 5.25 18.91
N CYS A 699 1.35 6.55 18.84
CA CYS A 699 2.35 7.61 18.81
C CYS A 699 3.09 7.76 20.15
N LYS A 700 2.43 7.48 21.28
CA LYS A 700 3.00 7.72 22.61
C LYS A 700 4.31 6.94 22.83
N ASP A 701 4.29 5.63 22.61
CA ASP A 701 5.44 4.77 22.91
C ASP A 701 6.62 5.06 21.97
N ILE A 702 6.32 5.37 20.71
CA ILE A 702 7.31 5.80 19.72
C ILE A 702 7.98 7.10 20.18
N LEU A 703 7.21 8.15 20.51
CA LEU A 703 7.75 9.44 20.91
C LEU A 703 8.49 9.38 22.25
N GLN A 704 7.99 8.62 23.23
CA GLN A 704 8.65 8.44 24.52
C GLN A 704 10.02 7.74 24.37
N THR A 705 10.11 6.77 23.46
CA THR A 705 11.39 6.11 23.15
C THR A 705 12.34 7.08 22.45
N ILE A 706 11.85 7.90 21.51
CA ILE A 706 12.65 8.95 20.87
C ILE A 706 13.22 9.93 21.91
N MET A 707 12.41 10.40 22.87
CA MET A 707 12.86 11.30 23.94
C MET A 707 13.91 10.67 24.84
N SER A 708 13.93 9.33 24.95
CA SER A 708 14.90 8.59 25.76
C SER A 708 16.26 8.47 25.05
N PHE A 709 16.28 8.36 23.73
CA PHE A 709 17.51 8.26 22.93
C PHE A 709 18.10 9.62 22.56
N THR A 710 17.27 10.51 22.03
CA THR A 710 17.69 11.82 21.53
C THR A 710 16.75 12.89 22.10
N PRO A 711 16.89 13.26 23.39
CA PRO A 711 16.05 14.27 24.02
C PRO A 711 16.24 15.63 23.33
N HIS A 712 15.15 16.28 22.94
CA HIS A 712 15.19 17.56 22.24
C HIS A 712 13.91 18.39 22.41
N ASN A 713 14.02 19.68 22.12
CA ASN A 713 12.90 20.61 22.10
C ASN A 713 12.50 20.99 20.67
N TRP A 714 11.27 21.45 20.50
CA TRP A 714 10.77 22.06 19.26
C TRP A 714 10.56 23.56 19.46
N ALA A 715 11.00 24.36 18.48
CA ALA A 715 10.72 25.79 18.47
C ALA A 715 9.21 26.05 18.37
N SER A 716 8.75 27.16 18.93
CA SER A 716 7.35 27.52 19.05
C SER A 716 6.63 27.60 17.70
N HIS A 717 7.27 28.17 16.67
CA HIS A 717 6.71 28.28 15.32
C HIS A 717 6.49 26.92 14.66
N THR A 718 7.39 25.96 14.86
CA THR A 718 7.23 24.59 14.36
C THR A 718 6.21 23.81 15.19
N LEU A 719 6.32 23.86 16.52
CA LEU A 719 5.45 23.09 17.41
C LEU A 719 3.99 23.53 17.30
N SER A 720 3.73 24.82 17.06
CA SER A 720 2.38 25.36 16.87
C SER A 720 1.64 24.76 15.66
N CYS A 721 2.37 24.21 14.69
CA CYS A 721 1.82 23.55 13.51
C CYS A 721 1.45 22.07 13.78
N PHE A 722 1.97 21.46 14.85
CA PHE A 722 1.70 20.05 15.14
C PHE A 722 0.24 19.85 15.56
N PRO A 723 -0.35 18.66 15.35
CA PRO A 723 -1.62 18.31 15.98
C PRO A 723 -1.58 18.51 17.50
N ALA A 724 -2.69 18.98 18.08
CA ALA A 724 -2.73 19.40 19.49
C ALA A 724 -2.23 18.32 20.49
N PRO A 725 -2.55 17.02 20.34
CA PRO A 725 -2.01 15.99 21.24
C PRO A 725 -0.49 15.87 21.21
N LEU A 726 0.15 16.11 20.07
CA LEU A 726 1.61 16.13 19.95
C LEU A 726 2.20 17.37 20.65
N GLN A 727 1.53 18.52 20.54
CA GLN A 727 1.95 19.74 21.25
C GLN A 727 1.93 19.54 22.76
N VAL A 728 0.88 18.91 23.29
CA VAL A 728 0.75 18.61 24.72
C VAL A 728 1.88 17.70 25.18
N PHE A 729 2.20 16.65 24.42
CA PHE A 729 3.32 15.76 24.72
C PHE A 729 4.65 16.52 24.86
N PHE A 730 5.03 17.33 23.86
CA PHE A 730 6.30 18.05 23.92
C PHE A 730 6.34 19.18 24.95
N LYS A 731 5.19 19.76 25.33
CA LYS A 731 5.11 20.71 26.45
C LYS A 731 5.33 20.03 27.80
N GLN A 732 4.88 18.79 27.97
CA GLN A 732 5.06 18.00 29.20
C GLN A 732 6.48 17.42 29.31
N ASN A 733 7.04 16.95 28.20
CA ASN A 733 8.36 16.32 28.12
C ASN A 733 9.45 17.31 27.68
N ASN A 734 9.53 18.48 28.32
CA ASN A 734 10.49 19.52 27.97
C ASN A 734 11.92 19.17 28.46
N VAL A 735 12.93 19.51 27.67
CA VAL A 735 14.34 19.22 27.95
C VAL A 735 15.08 20.53 28.27
N PRO A 736 15.87 20.62 29.36
CA PRO A 736 16.66 21.82 29.60
C PRO A 736 17.76 21.97 28.54
N GLN A 737 17.88 23.17 27.95
CA GLN A 737 18.90 23.48 26.95
C GLN A 737 20.04 24.28 27.58
N GLU A 738 21.28 24.04 27.15
CA GLU A 738 22.44 24.85 27.56
C GLU A 738 22.23 26.31 27.19
N SER A 739 22.56 27.23 28.10
CA SER A 739 22.41 28.65 27.84
C SER A 739 23.44 29.16 26.84
N ARG A 740 23.05 30.13 26.00
CA ARG A 740 23.93 30.77 25.00
C ARG A 740 25.24 31.30 25.61
N PHE A 741 25.15 31.90 26.79
CA PHE A 741 26.32 32.45 27.49
C PHE A 741 27.28 31.34 27.93
N ASN A 742 26.76 30.22 28.42
CA ASN A 742 27.58 29.08 28.81
C ASN A 742 28.28 28.47 27.59
N LEU A 743 27.56 28.27 26.47
CA LEU A 743 28.16 27.75 25.25
C LEU A 743 29.32 28.64 24.77
N LYS A 744 29.10 29.95 24.68
CA LYS A 744 30.16 30.90 24.29
C LYS A 744 31.35 30.86 25.26
N LYS A 745 31.07 30.89 26.57
CA LYS A 745 32.10 30.83 27.61
C LYS A 745 32.94 29.55 27.49
N ASN A 746 32.29 28.40 27.35
CA ASN A 746 32.95 27.11 27.19
C ASN A 746 33.83 27.06 25.93
N VAL A 747 33.34 27.58 24.80
CA VAL A 747 34.14 27.65 23.56
C VAL A 747 35.38 28.54 23.74
N GLU A 748 35.24 29.71 24.37
CA GLU A 748 36.39 30.61 24.61
C GLU A 748 37.39 30.03 25.63
N GLU A 749 36.92 29.32 26.66
CA GLU A 749 37.78 28.64 27.63
C GLU A 749 38.54 27.48 27.00
N GLU A 750 37.85 26.63 26.22
CA GLU A 750 38.48 25.51 25.51
C GLU A 750 39.43 25.97 24.41
N TYR A 751 39.11 27.08 23.74
CA TYR A 751 40.03 27.68 22.77
C TYR A 751 41.25 28.32 23.43
N ARG A 752 41.10 28.92 24.62
CA ARG A 752 42.24 29.38 25.42
C ARG A 752 43.11 28.20 25.84
N LYS A 753 42.50 27.08 26.22
CA LYS A 753 43.19 25.83 26.56
C LYS A 753 43.96 25.28 25.36
N TRP A 754 43.34 25.23 24.17
CA TRP A 754 44.00 24.86 22.92
C TRP A 754 45.27 25.70 22.68
N LYS A 755 45.20 27.02 22.86
CA LYS A 755 46.35 27.92 22.70
C LYS A 755 47.45 27.73 23.75
N SER A 756 47.11 27.19 24.94
CA SER A 756 48.05 27.02 26.06
C SER A 756 48.75 25.66 26.10
N MET A 757 48.16 24.63 25.49
CA MET A 757 48.72 23.29 25.47
C MET A 757 49.84 23.20 24.43
N THR A 758 50.94 22.53 24.78
CA THR A 758 52.11 22.37 23.89
C THR A 758 52.37 20.92 23.49
N ASP A 759 51.90 19.94 24.26
CA ASP A 759 52.07 18.52 23.94
C ASP A 759 50.99 18.03 22.97
N GLU A 760 51.41 17.53 21.80
CA GLU A 760 50.48 17.11 20.74
C GLU A 760 49.61 15.91 21.15
N ASN A 761 50.15 14.94 21.90
CA ASN A 761 49.42 13.73 22.28
C ASN A 761 48.33 14.07 23.31
N ASP A 762 48.62 14.98 24.23
CA ASP A 762 47.67 15.48 25.20
C ASP A 762 46.56 16.29 24.53
N ILE A 763 46.90 17.16 23.57
CA ILE A 763 45.91 17.91 22.78
C ILE A 763 44.99 16.94 22.04
N ILE A 764 45.55 15.99 21.30
CA ILE A 764 44.76 15.03 20.53
C ILE A 764 43.85 14.24 21.47
N THR A 765 44.37 13.73 22.58
CA THR A 765 43.61 12.91 23.51
C THR A 765 42.50 13.72 24.19
N TYR A 766 42.78 14.94 24.63
CA TYR A 766 41.81 15.78 25.31
C TYR A 766 40.66 16.20 24.38
N PHE A 767 40.96 16.70 23.18
CA PHE A 767 39.95 17.21 22.25
C PHE A 767 39.24 16.12 21.42
N SER A 768 39.64 14.85 21.55
CA SER A 768 38.97 13.69 20.91
C SER A 768 38.29 12.73 21.88
N MET A 769 38.34 13.00 23.19
CA MET A 769 37.67 12.17 24.20
C MET A 769 36.15 12.14 24.02
N GLN A 770 35.53 10.96 24.12
CA GLN A 770 34.08 10.79 23.91
C GLN A 770 33.20 11.47 24.98
N HIS A 771 33.77 11.89 26.11
CA HIS A 771 33.07 12.56 27.21
C HIS A 771 33.39 14.05 27.34
N SER A 772 34.22 14.61 26.44
CA SER A 772 34.54 16.04 26.47
C SER A 772 33.43 16.88 25.82
N PRO A 773 33.36 18.18 26.12
CA PRO A 773 32.41 19.08 25.47
C PRO A 773 32.56 19.04 23.94
N LEU A 774 31.44 18.86 23.23
CA LEU A 774 31.38 18.64 21.78
C LEU A 774 31.59 19.93 20.97
N LEU A 775 32.73 20.59 21.18
CA LEU A 775 32.99 21.98 20.76
C LEU A 775 34.01 22.11 19.63
N PHE A 776 34.62 21.00 19.19
CA PHE A 776 35.78 21.06 18.30
C PHE A 776 35.56 21.83 16.98
N LEU A 777 34.38 21.74 16.35
CA LEU A 777 34.07 22.55 15.17
C LEU A 777 34.03 24.05 15.48
N CYS A 778 33.55 24.43 16.66
CA CYS A 778 33.60 25.82 17.15
C CYS A 778 35.05 26.27 17.35
N LEU A 779 35.95 25.36 17.78
CA LEU A 779 37.38 25.67 17.93
C LEU A 779 38.04 25.88 16.56
N LEU A 780 37.75 25.02 15.57
CA LEU A 780 38.26 25.20 14.21
C LEU A 780 37.78 26.53 13.60
N TRP A 781 36.52 26.90 13.84
CA TRP A 781 36.00 28.22 13.50
C TRP A 781 36.81 29.34 14.16
N LYS A 782 37.06 29.26 15.46
CA LYS A 782 37.86 30.26 16.21
C LYS A 782 39.30 30.35 15.71
N MET A 783 39.94 29.23 15.38
CA MET A 783 41.27 29.20 14.76
C MET A 783 41.26 29.95 13.43
N LEU A 784 40.34 29.61 12.53
CA LEU A 784 40.23 30.29 11.23
C LEU A 784 39.88 31.78 11.38
N LEU A 785 39.12 32.16 12.41
CA LEU A 785 38.75 33.54 12.65
C LEU A 785 39.89 34.41 13.19
N GLU A 786 40.79 33.86 14.03
CA GLU A 786 41.91 34.61 14.61
C GLU A 786 43.22 34.45 13.85
N THR A 787 43.53 33.26 13.35
CA THR A 787 44.83 32.93 12.73
C THR A 787 44.76 32.62 11.24
N ASP A 788 43.57 32.62 10.62
CA ASP A 788 43.34 32.30 9.20
C ASP A 788 43.86 30.92 8.72
N HIS A 789 44.35 30.09 9.65
CA HIS A 789 44.88 28.75 9.38
C HIS A 789 44.56 27.77 10.51
N ILE A 790 44.58 26.47 10.22
CA ILE A 790 44.46 25.38 11.20
C ILE A 790 45.79 24.60 11.24
N ASN A 791 46.22 24.19 12.43
CA ASN A 791 47.45 23.40 12.61
C ASN A 791 47.22 21.91 12.26
N GLN A 792 48.29 21.17 11.98
CA GLN A 792 48.25 19.72 11.68
C GLN A 792 47.49 18.90 12.75
N ILE A 793 47.64 19.28 14.02
CA ILE A 793 46.95 18.65 15.16
C ILE A 793 45.43 18.74 15.01
N GLY A 794 44.91 19.82 14.42
CA GLY A 794 43.48 20.01 14.19
C GLY A 794 42.88 18.93 13.28
N TYR A 795 43.62 18.54 12.24
CA TYR A 795 43.24 17.41 11.38
C TYR A 795 43.26 16.08 12.15
N ARG A 796 44.31 15.82 12.96
CA ARG A 796 44.45 14.58 13.74
C ARG A 796 43.33 14.42 14.78
N VAL A 797 42.87 15.52 15.37
CA VAL A 797 41.71 15.48 16.28
C VAL A 797 40.44 15.09 15.53
N LEU A 798 40.15 15.69 14.36
CA LEU A 798 38.97 15.33 13.55
C LEU A 798 39.01 13.85 13.13
N GLU A 799 40.17 13.38 12.70
CA GLU A 799 40.40 11.98 12.33
C GLU A 799 40.09 11.02 13.49
N ARG A 800 40.47 11.41 14.72
CA ARG A 800 40.25 10.59 15.92
C ARG A 800 38.81 10.65 16.47
N ILE A 801 38.10 11.77 16.33
CA ILE A 801 36.67 11.90 16.70
C ILE A 801 35.83 10.92 15.87
N GLY A 802 36.09 10.86 14.57
CA GLY A 802 35.38 9.99 13.63
C GLY A 802 33.99 10.48 13.23
N ALA A 803 33.50 9.96 12.10
CA ALA A 803 32.28 10.43 11.43
C ALA A 803 31.03 10.47 12.32
N ARG A 804 30.84 9.42 13.13
CA ARG A 804 29.65 9.24 13.96
C ARG A 804 29.56 10.29 15.07
N ALA A 805 30.65 10.51 15.81
CA ALA A 805 30.65 11.50 16.89
C ALA A 805 30.67 12.93 16.35
N LEU A 806 31.22 13.14 15.14
CA LEU A 806 31.33 14.45 14.52
C LEU A 806 29.98 15.16 14.33
N VAL A 807 28.88 14.43 14.08
CA VAL A 807 27.56 15.05 13.90
C VAL A 807 27.11 15.82 15.15
N ALA A 808 27.51 15.38 16.33
CA ALA A 808 27.20 16.06 17.58
C ALA A 808 28.00 17.38 17.71
N HIS A 809 29.24 17.41 17.21
CA HIS A 809 30.01 18.65 17.06
C HIS A 809 29.38 19.61 16.05
N VAL A 810 28.85 19.09 14.92
CA VAL A 810 28.13 19.93 13.93
C VAL A 810 26.87 20.54 14.54
N ARG A 811 26.17 19.80 15.40
CA ARG A 811 24.96 20.26 16.08
C ARG A 811 25.25 21.41 17.03
N THR A 812 26.25 21.26 17.91
CA THR A 812 26.67 22.33 18.81
C THR A 812 27.27 23.51 18.05
N PHE A 813 27.97 23.24 16.95
CA PHE A 813 28.47 24.29 16.05
C PHE A 813 27.35 25.09 15.40
N ALA A 814 26.24 24.46 15.02
CA ALA A 814 25.06 25.17 14.51
C ALA A 814 24.50 26.15 15.55
N ASP A 815 24.39 25.75 16.83
CA ASP A 815 23.95 26.62 17.91
C ASP A 815 24.95 27.78 18.16
N PHE A 816 26.25 27.50 18.09
CA PHE A 816 27.31 28.49 18.23
C PHE A 816 27.32 29.52 17.08
N LEU A 817 27.12 29.07 15.84
CA LEU A 817 27.01 29.96 14.67
C LEU A 817 25.86 30.96 14.84
N VAL A 818 24.70 30.51 15.32
CA VAL A 818 23.56 31.41 15.54
C VAL A 818 23.92 32.48 16.57
N TYR A 819 24.61 32.10 17.65
CA TYR A 819 25.08 33.07 18.65
C TYR A 819 26.09 34.09 18.05
N GLU A 820 27.11 33.62 17.33
CA GLU A 820 28.11 34.49 16.72
C GLU A 820 27.50 35.48 15.73
N PHE A 821 26.56 35.03 14.89
CA PHE A 821 25.88 35.91 13.93
C PHE A 821 24.86 36.85 14.59
N SER A 822 24.19 36.41 15.65
CA SER A 822 23.23 37.24 16.42
C SER A 822 23.93 38.40 17.15
N THR A 823 25.17 38.18 17.59
CA THR A 823 25.96 39.17 18.36
C THR A 823 27.00 39.93 17.52
N SER A 824 27.12 39.63 16.22
CA SER A 824 28.13 40.23 15.34
C SER A 824 27.83 41.71 15.03
N ALA A 825 28.85 42.56 15.11
CA ALA A 825 28.79 43.90 14.53
C ALA A 825 28.75 43.78 12.98
N GLY A 826 27.80 44.45 12.33
CA GLY A 826 27.65 44.41 10.87
C GLY A 826 28.91 44.87 10.10
N GLY A 827 28.91 44.71 8.78
CA GLY A 827 30.01 45.17 7.93
C GLY A 827 31.09 44.10 7.70
N GLN A 828 32.36 44.44 7.96
CA GLN A 828 33.51 43.56 7.65
C GLN A 828 33.53 42.29 8.52
N GLN A 829 33.21 42.40 9.82
CA GLN A 829 33.20 41.26 10.73
C GLN A 829 32.21 40.18 10.30
N LEU A 830 30.98 40.56 9.95
CA LEU A 830 29.97 39.63 9.44
C LEU A 830 30.39 39.00 8.11
N ASN A 831 30.98 39.75 7.19
CA ASN A 831 31.48 39.21 5.93
C ASN A 831 32.61 38.19 6.15
N LYS A 832 33.51 38.43 7.11
CA LYS A 832 34.57 37.49 7.48
C LYS A 832 34.00 36.19 8.05
N CYS A 833 32.98 36.25 8.90
CA CYS A 833 32.27 35.06 9.37
C CYS A 833 31.68 34.25 8.19
N ILE A 834 31.06 34.93 7.22
CA ILE A 834 30.48 34.27 6.05
C ILE A 834 31.57 33.60 5.20
N GLU A 835 32.69 34.27 4.98
CA GLU A 835 33.84 33.74 4.25
C GLU A 835 34.37 32.47 4.90
N ILE A 836 34.69 32.53 6.21
CA ILE A 836 35.20 31.39 6.97
C ILE A 836 34.19 30.22 6.96
N LEU A 837 32.90 30.51 7.10
CA LEU A 837 31.88 29.47 7.07
C LEU A 837 31.86 28.70 5.75
N ASN A 838 31.97 29.43 4.63
CA ASN A 838 32.06 28.82 3.31
C ASN A 838 33.38 28.09 3.11
N ASP A 839 34.48 28.63 3.63
CA ASP A 839 35.79 27.98 3.60
C ASP A 839 35.75 26.64 4.35
N MET A 840 35.13 26.57 5.53
CA MET A 840 34.98 25.31 6.27
C MET A 840 34.24 24.23 5.47
N VAL A 841 33.32 24.61 4.57
CA VAL A 841 32.54 23.67 3.74
C VAL A 841 33.28 23.31 2.44
N TRP A 842 33.70 24.31 1.67
CA TRP A 842 34.18 24.11 0.29
C TRP A 842 35.70 24.03 0.19
N LYS A 843 36.43 24.78 1.02
CA LYS A 843 37.90 24.91 0.97
C LYS A 843 38.61 23.88 1.86
N TYR A 844 38.18 23.75 3.12
CA TYR A 844 38.76 22.81 4.10
C TYR A 844 37.98 21.49 4.16
N ASN A 845 36.75 21.45 3.65
CA ASN A 845 35.88 20.27 3.61
C ASN A 845 35.66 19.60 4.98
N ILE A 846 35.52 20.41 6.03
CA ILE A 846 35.30 19.99 7.42
C ILE A 846 33.90 19.39 7.60
N VAL A 847 32.90 19.96 6.91
CA VAL A 847 31.51 19.49 6.93
C VAL A 847 30.86 19.72 5.57
N THR A 848 30.01 18.79 5.12
CA THR A 848 29.29 18.95 3.86
C THR A 848 28.12 19.94 4.01
N LEU A 849 27.78 20.61 2.91
CA LEU A 849 26.71 21.63 2.89
C LEU A 849 25.37 21.09 3.42
N ASP A 850 24.93 19.95 2.89
CA ASP A 850 23.68 19.28 3.26
C ASP A 850 23.62 18.90 4.73
N ARG A 851 24.75 18.43 5.28
CA ARG A 851 24.89 18.07 6.69
C ARG A 851 24.72 19.28 7.60
N LEU A 852 25.46 20.36 7.30
CA LEU A 852 25.42 21.58 8.11
C LEU A 852 24.04 22.24 8.07
N ILE A 853 23.44 22.35 6.88
CA ILE A 853 22.11 22.95 6.72
C ILE A 853 21.02 22.11 7.40
N LEU A 854 21.10 20.77 7.33
CA LEU A 854 20.16 19.91 8.03
C LEU A 854 20.20 20.17 9.55
N CYS A 855 21.40 20.25 10.14
CA CYS A 855 21.55 20.53 11.58
C CYS A 855 20.97 21.91 11.94
N LEU A 856 21.26 22.95 11.13
CA LEU A 856 20.70 24.31 11.31
C LEU A 856 19.17 24.30 11.24
N ALA A 857 18.58 23.65 10.23
CA ALA A 857 17.13 23.58 10.04
C ALA A 857 16.40 22.80 11.16
N MET A 858 17.12 21.95 11.91
CA MET A 858 16.59 21.14 13.00
C MET A 858 16.80 21.74 14.40
N ARG A 859 17.24 23.00 14.52
CA ARG A 859 17.44 23.65 15.83
C ARG A 859 16.14 24.17 16.45
N SER A 860 16.18 24.42 17.76
CA SER A 860 15.06 24.91 18.58
C SER A 860 15.16 26.40 18.93
N HIS A 861 15.80 27.21 18.07
CA HIS A 861 15.90 28.66 18.29
C HIS A 861 14.52 29.35 18.18
N GLU A 862 14.37 30.46 18.89
CA GLU A 862 13.12 31.23 18.98
C GLU A 862 13.30 32.65 18.44
N GLY A 863 12.24 33.23 17.89
CA GLY A 863 12.20 34.65 17.49
C GLY A 863 13.33 35.07 16.55
N ASN A 864 14.10 36.10 16.94
CA ASN A 864 15.19 36.63 16.13
C ASN A 864 16.35 35.64 15.94
N GLU A 865 16.60 34.76 16.92
CA GLU A 865 17.64 33.73 16.79
C GLU A 865 17.29 32.73 15.69
N ALA A 866 16.01 32.37 15.57
CA ALA A 866 15.54 31.54 14.46
C ALA A 866 15.69 32.24 13.11
N GLN A 867 15.44 33.56 13.05
CA GLN A 867 15.66 34.36 11.83
C GLN A 867 17.14 34.36 11.43
N VAL A 868 18.05 34.54 12.39
CA VAL A 868 19.50 34.47 12.15
C VAL A 868 19.90 33.08 11.68
N CYS A 869 19.40 32.02 12.31
CA CYS A 869 19.65 30.64 11.89
C CYS A 869 19.26 30.40 10.42
N TYR A 870 18.07 30.82 10.00
CA TYR A 870 17.61 30.65 8.64
C TYR A 870 18.29 31.61 7.65
N PHE A 871 18.74 32.76 8.12
CA PHE A 871 19.59 33.66 7.35
C PHE A 871 20.96 33.02 7.06
N ILE A 872 21.58 32.34 8.04
CA ILE A 872 22.82 31.56 7.81
C ILE A 872 22.60 30.50 6.72
N ILE A 873 21.47 29.77 6.75
CA ILE A 873 21.11 28.82 5.70
C ILE A 873 21.04 29.50 4.33
N GLN A 874 20.37 30.65 4.24
CA GLN A 874 20.27 31.41 2.98
C GLN A 874 21.67 31.84 2.48
N LEU A 875 22.54 32.29 3.38
CA LEU A 875 23.90 32.72 3.04
C LEU A 875 24.74 31.57 2.48
N LEU A 876 24.71 30.40 3.12
CA LEU A 876 25.39 29.19 2.67
C LEU A 876 24.94 28.74 1.27
N LEU A 877 23.65 28.93 0.95
CA LEU A 877 23.06 28.47 -0.30
C LEU A 877 23.26 29.45 -1.47
N LEU A 878 23.17 30.76 -1.20
CA LEU A 878 23.05 31.76 -2.25
C LEU A 878 24.22 32.74 -2.33
N LYS A 879 24.94 33.01 -1.24
CA LYS A 879 26.02 33.99 -1.25
C LYS A 879 27.26 33.51 -2.02
N PRO A 880 27.79 32.28 -1.80
CA PRO A 880 28.86 31.76 -2.63
C PRO A 880 28.35 31.34 -4.02
N ASN A 881 29.27 31.23 -4.97
CA ASN A 881 28.98 30.67 -6.29
C ASN A 881 29.00 29.14 -6.31
N ASP A 882 29.63 28.51 -5.31
CA ASP A 882 29.89 27.08 -5.25
C ASP A 882 28.65 26.23 -5.46
N PHE A 883 27.60 26.45 -4.68
CA PHE A 883 26.40 25.62 -4.75
C PHE A 883 25.50 25.99 -5.94
N ARG A 884 25.35 27.30 -6.21
CA ARG A 884 24.53 27.79 -7.33
C ARG A 884 25.02 27.27 -8.69
N ASN A 885 26.33 27.28 -8.91
CA ASN A 885 26.92 26.77 -10.15
C ASN A 885 26.70 25.25 -10.29
N ARG A 886 26.94 24.49 -9.21
CA ARG A 886 26.70 23.04 -9.18
C ARG A 886 25.25 22.69 -9.52
N VAL A 887 24.28 23.38 -8.92
CA VAL A 887 22.85 23.17 -9.18
C VAL A 887 22.49 23.57 -10.61
N SER A 888 22.92 24.74 -11.07
CA SER A 888 22.60 25.25 -12.42
C SER A 888 23.09 24.29 -13.51
N ASP A 889 24.35 23.88 -13.44
CA ASP A 889 24.94 22.98 -14.43
C ASP A 889 24.34 21.58 -14.35
N PHE A 890 24.12 21.05 -13.14
CA PHE A 890 23.52 19.73 -12.98
C PHE A 890 22.10 19.68 -13.55
N VAL A 891 21.27 20.69 -13.30
CA VAL A 891 19.88 20.78 -13.80
C VAL A 891 19.82 20.97 -15.32
N LYS A 892 20.76 21.74 -15.87
CA LYS A 892 20.84 22.02 -17.30
C LYS A 892 21.30 20.81 -18.11
N GLU A 893 22.31 20.10 -17.64
CA GLU A 893 22.98 19.04 -18.42
C GLU A 893 22.38 17.63 -18.23
N ASN A 894 21.59 17.42 -17.17
CA ASN A 894 21.06 16.09 -16.81
C ASN A 894 19.53 16.03 -16.87
N SER A 895 18.99 14.80 -16.96
CA SER A 895 17.55 14.53 -16.90
C SER A 895 17.24 13.46 -15.83
N PRO A 896 16.07 13.51 -15.18
CA PRO A 896 15.70 12.61 -14.09
C PRO A 896 15.23 11.22 -14.55
N GLU A 897 14.84 11.04 -15.82
CA GLU A 897 14.34 9.76 -16.37
C GLU A 897 15.46 8.73 -16.57
N HIS A 898 16.10 8.29 -15.48
CA HIS A 898 17.25 7.39 -15.51
C HIS A 898 16.97 6.05 -16.22
N TRP A 899 15.72 5.57 -16.19
CA TRP A 899 15.30 4.33 -16.84
C TRP A 899 15.34 4.41 -18.37
N LEU A 900 15.31 5.61 -18.96
CA LEU A 900 15.42 5.84 -20.40
C LEU A 900 16.85 6.14 -20.86
N GLN A 901 17.77 6.38 -19.93
CA GLN A 901 19.14 6.78 -20.26
C GLN A 901 20.07 5.59 -20.44
N ASN A 902 21.05 5.75 -21.32
CA ASN A 902 22.14 4.80 -21.55
C ASN A 902 23.53 5.37 -21.17
N ASP A 903 23.64 6.68 -20.94
CA ASP A 903 24.90 7.41 -20.77
C ASP A 903 25.05 8.11 -19.40
N TRP A 904 24.21 7.74 -18.41
CA TRP A 904 24.20 8.38 -17.08
C TRP A 904 25.59 8.45 -16.45
N HIS A 905 26.36 7.35 -16.47
CA HIS A 905 27.68 7.31 -15.84
C HIS A 905 28.64 8.36 -16.44
N THR A 906 28.59 8.59 -17.76
CA THR A 906 29.42 9.60 -18.42
C THR A 906 29.08 11.02 -17.95
N LYS A 907 27.79 11.34 -17.84
CA LYS A 907 27.33 12.65 -17.35
C LYS A 907 27.64 12.83 -15.86
N HIS A 908 27.44 11.78 -15.07
CA HIS A 908 27.78 11.73 -13.66
C HIS A 908 29.28 11.97 -13.40
N MET A 909 30.15 11.31 -14.17
CA MET A 909 31.59 11.55 -14.11
C MET A 909 31.98 12.95 -14.59
N SER A 910 31.26 13.52 -15.58
CA SER A 910 31.51 14.90 -16.03
C SER A 910 31.21 15.90 -14.92
N TYR A 911 30.11 15.72 -14.17
CA TYR A 911 29.81 16.51 -12.98
C TYR A 911 30.91 16.38 -11.92
N HIS A 912 31.31 15.16 -11.54
CA HIS A 912 32.30 14.94 -10.48
C HIS A 912 33.72 15.39 -10.85
N LYS A 913 34.06 15.37 -12.15
CA LYS A 913 35.33 15.97 -12.64
C LYS A 913 35.32 17.49 -12.55
N LYS A 914 34.17 18.13 -12.82
CA LYS A 914 34.02 19.59 -12.73
C LYS A 914 33.90 20.06 -11.28
N TYR A 915 33.22 19.28 -10.45
CA TYR A 915 32.94 19.58 -9.05
C TYR A 915 33.29 18.40 -8.13
N PRO A 916 34.59 18.14 -7.88
CA PRO A 916 35.00 17.06 -6.99
C PRO A 916 34.44 17.26 -5.57
N GLU A 917 33.94 16.18 -4.97
CA GLU A 917 33.46 16.16 -3.59
C GLU A 917 34.48 15.47 -2.69
N LYS A 918 35.06 16.23 -1.75
CA LYS A 918 36.07 15.80 -0.78
C LYS A 918 35.38 15.41 0.54
N LEU A 919 35.42 14.12 0.90
CA LEU A 919 34.66 13.53 2.01
C LEU A 919 35.53 13.12 3.22
N TYR A 920 36.86 13.26 3.13
CA TYR A 920 37.83 12.86 4.16
C TYR A 920 38.70 14.03 4.61
N PHE A 921 38.13 15.23 4.63
CA PHE A 921 38.81 16.47 5.06
C PHE A 921 40.07 16.77 4.22
N GLU A 922 40.08 16.38 2.94
CA GLU A 922 41.26 16.52 2.07
C GLU A 922 41.69 17.98 1.92
N GLY A 923 40.74 18.91 1.79
CA GLY A 923 41.04 20.34 1.73
C GLY A 923 41.77 20.86 2.98
N LEU A 924 41.44 20.33 4.17
CA LEU A 924 42.14 20.64 5.40
C LEU A 924 43.55 20.07 5.40
N ALA A 925 43.71 18.79 5.11
CA ALA A 925 45.02 18.14 5.13
C ALA A 925 46.00 18.68 4.07
N GLU A 926 45.49 19.16 2.95
CA GLU A 926 46.29 19.85 1.92
C GLU A 926 46.78 21.23 2.39
N GLN A 927 46.03 21.91 3.26
CA GLN A 927 46.30 23.30 3.66
C GLN A 927 47.02 23.44 5.01
N VAL A 928 47.02 22.41 5.86
CA VAL A 928 47.82 22.41 7.10
C VAL A 928 49.32 22.39 6.78
N ASN A 929 50.14 22.95 7.69
CA ASN A 929 51.60 22.96 7.57
C ASN A 929 52.23 22.17 8.75
N PRO A 930 52.99 21.08 8.50
CA PRO A 930 53.22 20.45 7.19
C PRO A 930 51.97 19.74 6.64
N PRO A 931 51.78 19.69 5.29
CA PRO A 931 50.64 19.00 4.69
C PRO A 931 50.58 17.52 5.06
N VAL A 932 49.39 17.02 5.37
CA VAL A 932 49.18 15.60 5.65
C VAL A 932 48.80 14.89 4.37
N GLN A 933 49.64 13.98 3.89
CA GLN A 933 49.30 13.15 2.74
C GLN A 933 48.21 12.14 3.13
N ILE A 934 46.99 12.34 2.62
CA ILE A 934 45.91 11.36 2.74
C ILE A 934 45.73 10.64 1.41
N GLN A 935 45.65 9.32 1.46
CA GLN A 935 45.20 8.48 0.34
C GLN A 935 43.98 7.67 0.76
N PRO A 936 42.82 8.33 1.03
CA PRO A 936 41.64 7.62 1.48
C PRO A 936 41.13 6.71 0.36
N GLN A 937 40.66 5.51 0.73
CA GLN A 937 39.97 4.65 -0.21
C GLN A 937 38.49 5.03 -0.24
N TYR A 938 38.06 5.66 -1.34
CA TYR A 938 36.66 5.98 -1.56
C TYR A 938 35.82 4.73 -1.82
N LEU A 939 34.59 4.76 -1.33
CA LEU A 939 33.54 3.81 -1.67
C LEU A 939 32.88 4.19 -3.01
N PRO A 940 32.29 3.22 -3.74
CA PRO A 940 31.72 3.45 -5.07
C PRO A 940 30.57 4.46 -5.05
N ILE A 941 30.64 5.51 -5.87
CA ILE A 941 29.55 6.50 -6.08
C ILE A 941 29.07 6.39 -7.54
N TYR A 942 27.83 5.99 -7.76
CA TYR A 942 27.26 5.83 -9.11
C TYR A 942 26.24 6.91 -9.47
N PHE A 943 25.59 7.52 -8.48
CA PHE A 943 24.38 8.32 -8.69
C PHE A 943 24.41 9.63 -7.90
N GLY A 944 24.84 9.58 -6.65
CA GLY A 944 24.78 10.68 -5.71
C GLY A 944 25.73 11.83 -6.05
N ASN A 945 25.32 13.01 -5.63
CA ASN A 945 26.12 14.23 -5.53
C ASN A 945 25.48 15.16 -4.48
N VAL A 946 26.17 16.24 -4.11
CA VAL A 946 25.71 17.19 -3.09
C VAL A 946 24.37 17.85 -3.46
N CYS A 947 24.09 18.08 -4.75
CA CYS A 947 22.82 18.67 -5.19
C CYS A 947 21.66 17.72 -4.86
N LEU A 948 21.78 16.45 -5.25
CA LEU A 948 20.75 15.45 -4.98
C LEU A 948 20.64 15.15 -3.48
N ARG A 949 21.75 15.05 -2.74
CA ARG A 949 21.76 14.85 -1.27
C ARG A 949 21.08 15.99 -0.53
N PHE A 950 21.19 17.22 -1.02
CA PHE A 950 20.54 18.39 -0.44
C PHE A 950 19.02 18.41 -0.65
N LEU A 951 18.48 17.77 -1.70
CA LEU A 951 17.06 17.91 -2.06
C LEU A 951 16.07 17.49 -0.94
N PRO A 952 16.25 16.36 -0.23
CA PRO A 952 15.41 16.03 0.94
C PRO A 952 15.57 17.02 2.11
N VAL A 953 16.73 17.66 2.22
CA VAL A 953 16.97 18.73 3.22
C VAL A 953 16.26 20.01 2.77
N PHE A 954 16.22 20.29 1.47
CA PHE A 954 15.56 21.46 0.92
C PHE A 954 14.05 21.45 1.23
N ASP A 955 13.41 20.29 1.13
CA ASP A 955 12.02 20.09 1.55
C ASP A 955 11.75 20.58 2.98
N ILE A 956 12.65 20.21 3.90
CA ILE A 956 12.58 20.57 5.31
C ILE A 956 12.88 22.06 5.50
N VAL A 957 13.87 22.60 4.79
CA VAL A 957 14.21 24.03 4.83
C VAL A 957 13.01 24.88 4.42
N ILE A 958 12.32 24.53 3.34
CA ILE A 958 11.10 25.23 2.90
C ILE A 958 10.06 25.22 4.01
N HIS A 959 9.81 24.07 4.65
CA HIS A 959 8.85 23.95 5.76
C HIS A 959 9.19 24.88 6.94
N ARG A 960 10.46 24.93 7.35
CA ARG A 960 10.91 25.84 8.41
C ARG A 960 10.70 27.32 8.04
N PHE A 961 10.95 27.69 6.79
CA PHE A 961 10.77 29.07 6.31
C PHE A 961 9.27 29.45 6.22
N LEU A 962 8.39 28.49 5.95
CA LEU A 962 6.94 28.72 5.96
C LEU A 962 6.41 29.00 7.37
N GLU A 963 6.96 28.35 8.38
CA GLU A 963 6.56 28.49 9.79
C GLU A 963 6.95 29.85 10.37
N LEU A 964 8.10 30.42 9.95
CA LEU A 964 8.61 31.69 10.47
C LEU A 964 8.32 32.87 9.54
N LEU A 965 7.28 33.64 9.86
CA LEU A 965 6.72 34.70 8.99
C LEU A 965 7.75 35.74 8.46
N PRO A 966 8.69 36.28 9.27
CA PRO A 966 9.66 37.26 8.79
C PRO A 966 10.58 36.77 7.67
N VAL A 967 10.71 35.45 7.48
CA VAL A 967 11.65 34.80 6.56
C VAL A 967 11.00 34.52 5.19
N SER A 968 9.82 35.12 4.91
CA SER A 968 9.07 34.89 3.67
C SER A 968 9.84 35.27 2.39
N LYS A 969 10.53 36.42 2.37
CA LYS A 969 11.21 36.91 1.14
C LYS A 969 12.44 36.08 0.77
N SER A 970 13.16 35.57 1.77
CA SER A 970 14.33 34.73 1.51
C SER A 970 13.92 33.40 0.90
N LEU A 971 12.76 32.84 1.28
CA LEU A 971 12.20 31.64 0.65
C LEU A 971 11.94 31.84 -0.84
N GLU A 972 11.36 32.98 -1.24
CA GLU A 972 11.13 33.29 -2.66
C GLU A 972 12.45 33.30 -3.44
N THR A 973 13.50 33.89 -2.86
CA THR A 973 14.83 33.97 -3.46
C THR A 973 15.47 32.57 -3.61
N LEU A 974 15.28 31.68 -2.63
CA LEU A 974 15.73 30.30 -2.71
C LEU A 974 15.03 29.54 -3.84
N LEU A 975 13.72 29.71 -3.98
CA LEU A 975 12.93 29.08 -5.05
C LEU A 975 13.36 29.59 -6.44
N ASP A 976 13.75 30.86 -6.57
CA ASP A 976 14.24 31.42 -7.83
C ASP A 976 15.57 30.82 -8.28
N HIS A 977 16.51 30.62 -7.37
CA HIS A 977 17.85 30.16 -7.72
C HIS A 977 17.97 28.63 -7.72
N LEU A 978 17.28 27.96 -6.80
CA LEU A 978 17.45 26.53 -6.52
C LEU A 978 16.17 25.72 -6.80
N GLY A 979 15.03 26.36 -7.09
CA GLY A 979 13.76 25.66 -7.35
C GLY A 979 13.82 24.72 -8.55
N GLY A 980 14.68 25.00 -9.53
CA GLY A 980 14.94 24.10 -10.67
C GLY A 980 15.48 22.72 -10.27
N LEU A 981 16.06 22.57 -9.07
CA LEU A 981 16.55 21.30 -8.55
C LEU A 981 15.42 20.26 -8.33
N TYR A 982 14.18 20.73 -8.13
CA TYR A 982 13.01 19.85 -8.00
C TYR A 982 12.71 19.03 -9.27
N LYS A 983 13.38 19.32 -10.39
CA LYS A 983 13.41 18.46 -11.58
C LYS A 983 13.79 17.01 -11.23
N PHE A 984 14.66 16.80 -10.24
CA PHE A 984 15.11 15.47 -9.80
C PHE A 984 14.43 14.97 -8.52
N HIS A 985 13.37 15.65 -8.07
CA HIS A 985 12.60 15.21 -6.92
C HIS A 985 11.80 13.96 -7.32
N ASP A 986 11.76 12.95 -6.44
CA ASP A 986 11.08 11.67 -6.67
C ASP A 986 9.55 11.81 -6.60
N ARG A 987 9.03 12.63 -5.68
CA ARG A 987 7.59 12.87 -5.45
C ARG A 987 7.17 14.35 -5.35
N PRO A 988 7.42 15.18 -6.38
CA PRO A 988 7.21 16.63 -6.32
C PRO A 988 5.75 17.03 -6.08
N VAL A 989 4.81 16.32 -6.71
CA VAL A 989 3.36 16.59 -6.54
C VAL A 989 2.89 16.20 -5.14
N THR A 990 3.35 15.06 -4.61
CA THR A 990 3.03 14.63 -3.24
C THR A 990 3.63 15.57 -2.19
N TYR A 991 4.85 16.06 -2.41
CA TYR A 991 5.47 17.07 -1.55
C TYR A 991 4.62 18.36 -1.51
N LEU A 992 4.20 18.86 -2.67
CA LEU A 992 3.31 20.03 -2.76
C LEU A 992 1.97 19.77 -2.06
N TYR A 993 1.32 18.63 -2.31
CA TYR A 993 0.07 18.25 -1.65
C TYR A 993 0.20 18.31 -0.12
N ASN A 994 1.21 17.63 0.44
CA ASN A 994 1.44 17.60 1.88
C ASN A 994 1.75 19.01 2.42
N THR A 995 2.57 19.78 1.72
CA THR A 995 2.99 21.13 2.16
C THR A 995 1.81 22.10 2.16
N LEU A 996 1.00 22.12 1.09
CA LEU A 996 -0.16 23.00 0.97
C LEU A 996 -1.26 22.63 1.97
N HIS A 997 -1.48 21.33 2.20
CA HIS A 997 -2.48 20.85 3.15
C HIS A 997 -2.05 21.15 4.60
N TYR A 998 -0.81 20.80 4.97
CA TYR A 998 -0.32 20.97 6.33
C TYR A 998 -0.17 22.44 6.74
N TYR A 999 0.27 23.30 5.82
CA TYR A 999 0.48 24.73 6.06
C TYR A 999 -0.67 25.62 5.54
N GLU A 1000 -1.89 25.10 5.39
CA GLU A 1000 -3.03 25.85 4.89
C GLU A 1000 -3.23 27.17 5.64
N ARG A 1001 -3.23 27.13 6.99
CA ARG A 1001 -3.35 28.30 7.86
C ARG A 1001 -2.26 29.35 7.61
N HIS A 1002 -1.04 28.89 7.33
CA HIS A 1002 0.12 29.76 7.11
C HIS A 1002 0.18 30.30 5.68
N LEU A 1003 -0.50 29.68 4.71
CA LEU A 1003 -0.45 30.04 3.29
C LEU A 1003 -1.72 30.70 2.76
N ARG A 1004 -2.83 30.67 3.52
CA ARG A 1004 -4.12 31.27 3.15
C ARG A 1004 -3.97 32.74 2.75
N GLU A 1005 -3.38 33.55 3.63
CA GLU A 1005 -3.16 34.99 3.40
C GLU A 1005 -1.90 35.30 2.57
N ARG A 1006 -1.00 34.32 2.40
CA ARG A 1006 0.26 34.47 1.65
C ARG A 1006 0.17 33.83 0.26
N THR A 1007 -0.83 34.23 -0.51
CA THR A 1007 -1.16 33.63 -1.82
C THR A 1007 -0.01 33.71 -2.83
N ASN A 1008 0.79 34.79 -2.82
CA ASN A 1008 1.96 34.93 -3.70
C ASN A 1008 3.03 33.87 -3.41
N LEU A 1009 3.36 33.67 -2.14
CA LEU A 1009 4.32 32.66 -1.71
C LEU A 1009 3.82 31.26 -2.07
N LYS A 1010 2.51 31.00 -1.85
CA LYS A 1010 1.85 29.76 -2.24
C LYS A 1010 1.99 29.50 -3.75
N ARG A 1011 1.70 30.50 -4.59
CA ARG A 1011 1.86 30.40 -6.06
C ARG A 1011 3.33 30.20 -6.44
N LYS A 1012 4.25 30.96 -5.85
CA LYS A 1012 5.69 30.86 -6.10
C LYS A 1012 6.20 29.43 -5.86
N LEU A 1013 5.82 28.83 -4.74
CA LEU A 1013 6.18 27.45 -4.40
C LEU A 1013 5.66 26.45 -5.44
N VAL A 1014 4.35 26.52 -5.75
CA VAL A 1014 3.71 25.64 -6.72
C VAL A 1014 4.35 25.78 -8.11
N HIS A 1015 4.55 27.01 -8.57
CA HIS A 1015 5.11 27.29 -9.90
C HIS A 1015 6.59 26.93 -10.01
N ALA A 1016 7.40 27.16 -8.97
CA ALA A 1016 8.82 26.80 -8.99
C ALA A 1016 8.99 25.28 -9.07
N ILE A 1017 8.26 24.52 -8.25
CA ILE A 1017 8.38 23.06 -8.20
C ILE A 1017 7.78 22.41 -9.45
N ILE A 1018 6.53 22.73 -9.83
CA ILE A 1018 5.90 22.15 -11.04
C ILE A 1018 6.63 22.63 -12.30
N GLY A 1019 7.04 23.90 -12.35
CA GLY A 1019 7.73 24.49 -13.49
C GLY A 1019 9.11 23.88 -13.75
N SER A 1020 9.75 23.30 -12.74
CA SER A 1020 11.03 22.59 -12.90
C SER A 1020 10.94 21.34 -13.80
N LEU A 1021 9.72 20.81 -14.01
CA LEU A 1021 9.46 19.59 -14.78
C LEU A 1021 8.87 19.85 -16.17
N LYS A 1022 8.72 21.12 -16.57
CA LYS A 1022 8.05 21.52 -17.82
C LYS A 1022 8.68 20.92 -19.09
N ASP A 1023 9.99 20.70 -19.08
CA ASP A 1023 10.75 20.17 -20.22
C ASP A 1023 10.88 18.63 -20.18
N ASN A 1024 10.42 18.00 -19.09
CA ASN A 1024 10.56 16.57 -18.79
C ASN A 1024 9.21 15.83 -18.80
N ARG A 1025 8.11 16.55 -18.59
CA ARG A 1025 6.74 16.00 -18.59
C ARG A 1025 5.92 16.62 -19.74
N PRO A 1026 4.96 15.87 -20.33
CA PRO A 1026 4.09 16.40 -21.37
C PRO A 1026 3.29 17.64 -20.93
N LEU A 1027 2.89 18.49 -21.87
CA LEU A 1027 1.96 19.57 -21.58
C LEU A 1027 0.63 19.02 -21.05
N GLY A 1028 0.02 19.71 -20.08
CA GLY A 1028 -1.22 19.28 -19.43
C GLY A 1028 -1.05 18.21 -18.35
N TRP A 1029 0.17 17.81 -17.99
CA TRP A 1029 0.41 16.74 -17.00
C TRP A 1029 -0.05 17.04 -15.57
N CYS A 1030 -0.14 18.32 -15.17
CA CYS A 1030 -0.49 18.71 -13.80
C CYS A 1030 -1.52 19.87 -13.77
N LEU A 1031 -1.06 21.12 -13.87
CA LEU A 1031 -1.92 22.31 -13.87
C LEU A 1031 -2.83 22.31 -15.11
N SER A 1032 -4.08 22.75 -14.94
CA SER A 1032 -5.05 22.84 -16.04
C SER A 1032 -4.74 24.02 -16.96
N ASP A 1033 -5.15 23.92 -18.22
CA ASP A 1033 -4.91 24.97 -19.22
C ASP A 1033 -5.49 26.32 -18.79
N THR A 1034 -6.68 26.34 -18.19
CA THR A 1034 -7.28 27.57 -17.66
C THR A 1034 -6.44 28.16 -16.54
N TYR A 1035 -5.92 27.33 -15.63
CA TYR A 1035 -5.03 27.81 -14.56
C TYR A 1035 -3.76 28.44 -15.13
N LEU A 1036 -3.13 27.79 -16.13
CA LEU A 1036 -1.94 28.31 -16.79
C LEU A 1036 -2.19 29.64 -17.51
N LYS A 1037 -3.39 29.84 -18.09
CA LYS A 1037 -3.76 31.08 -18.80
C LYS A 1037 -4.14 32.23 -17.86
N CYS A 1038 -4.81 31.94 -16.75
CA CYS A 1038 -5.40 32.98 -15.89
C CYS A 1038 -4.58 33.25 -14.62
N ALA A 1039 -4.00 32.23 -13.99
CA ALA A 1039 -3.33 32.35 -12.68
C ALA A 1039 -1.83 32.69 -12.75
N MET A 1040 -1.24 32.61 -13.95
CA MET A 1040 0.20 32.84 -14.19
C MET A 1040 0.58 34.33 -14.35
N ASN A 1041 -0.39 35.23 -14.49
CA ASN A 1041 -0.11 36.67 -14.67
C ASN A 1041 0.48 37.29 -13.39
N ALA A 1042 1.40 38.25 -13.59
CA ALA A 1042 1.90 39.09 -12.51
C ALA A 1042 0.72 39.83 -11.86
N ARG A 1043 0.75 39.95 -10.53
CA ARG A 1043 -0.39 40.40 -9.72
C ARG A 1043 -0.90 41.77 -10.18
N GLU A 1044 -2.08 41.80 -10.79
CA GLU A 1044 -2.97 42.96 -10.77
C GLU A 1044 -3.73 42.98 -9.44
N GLU A 1045 -4.27 44.13 -9.02
CA GLU A 1045 -4.97 44.30 -7.74
C GLU A 1045 -6.15 43.32 -7.55
N ASN A 1046 -6.65 42.74 -8.64
CA ASN A 1046 -7.75 41.78 -8.67
C ASN A 1046 -7.22 40.33 -8.84
N PRO A 1047 -7.17 39.50 -7.78
CA PRO A 1047 -6.80 38.10 -7.93
C PRO A 1047 -7.84 37.35 -8.77
N TRP A 1048 -7.38 36.45 -9.65
CA TRP A 1048 -8.28 35.60 -10.43
C TRP A 1048 -9.19 34.77 -9.50
N ILE A 1049 -10.49 34.93 -9.68
CA ILE A 1049 -11.53 34.12 -9.06
C ILE A 1049 -12.07 33.18 -10.15
N PRO A 1050 -11.86 31.85 -10.02
CA PRO A 1050 -12.36 30.90 -11.00
C PRO A 1050 -13.90 30.85 -11.01
N ASP A 1051 -14.48 30.66 -12.19
CA ASP A 1051 -15.91 30.43 -12.37
C ASP A 1051 -16.26 28.93 -12.27
N ASP A 1052 -17.56 28.61 -12.28
CA ASP A 1052 -18.03 27.23 -12.24
C ASP A 1052 -17.50 26.40 -13.41
N ALA A 1053 -17.33 27.02 -14.59
CA ALA A 1053 -16.79 26.35 -15.77
C ALA A 1053 -15.36 25.84 -15.55
N TYR A 1054 -14.53 26.57 -14.79
CA TYR A 1054 -13.22 26.08 -14.37
C TYR A 1054 -13.33 24.82 -13.52
N TYR A 1055 -14.18 24.83 -12.49
CA TYR A 1055 -14.34 23.68 -11.59
C TYR A 1055 -14.92 22.46 -12.31
N CYS A 1056 -15.94 22.64 -13.17
CA CYS A 1056 -16.51 21.57 -13.98
C CYS A 1056 -15.46 20.91 -14.87
N LYS A 1057 -14.61 21.70 -15.56
CA LYS A 1057 -13.52 21.15 -16.38
C LYS A 1057 -12.44 20.46 -15.53
N LEU A 1058 -12.11 21.02 -14.37
CA LEU A 1058 -11.09 20.45 -13.48
C LEU A 1058 -11.55 19.10 -12.89
N ILE A 1059 -12.80 19.01 -12.45
CA ILE A 1059 -13.41 17.76 -11.96
C ILE A 1059 -13.63 16.78 -13.12
N GLY A 1060 -14.04 17.28 -14.28
CA GLY A 1060 -14.18 16.48 -15.52
C GLY A 1060 -12.91 15.71 -15.85
N ARG A 1061 -11.72 16.33 -15.70
CA ARG A 1061 -10.44 15.61 -15.87
C ARG A 1061 -10.27 14.40 -14.95
N LEU A 1062 -10.86 14.41 -13.76
CA LEU A 1062 -10.82 13.24 -12.87
C LEU A 1062 -11.85 12.20 -13.31
N VAL A 1063 -13.06 12.63 -13.65
CA VAL A 1063 -14.16 11.75 -14.09
C VAL A 1063 -13.83 11.05 -15.42
N ASP A 1064 -13.18 11.72 -16.36
CA ASP A 1064 -12.79 11.13 -17.65
C ASP A 1064 -11.63 10.13 -17.53
N ASN A 1065 -10.87 10.20 -16.42
CA ASN A 1065 -9.75 9.31 -16.14
C ASN A 1065 -10.11 8.09 -15.27
N ILE A 1066 -11.23 8.14 -14.54
CA ILE A 1066 -11.75 7.07 -13.68
C ILE A 1066 -12.84 6.32 -14.44
#